data_AF-A0A7C5R464-F1
#
_entry.id   AF-A0A7C5R464-F1
#
_cell.length_a   1.000
_cell.length_b   1.000
_cell.length_c   1.000
_cell.angle_alpha   90.00
_cell.angle_beta   90.00
_cell.angle_gamma   90.00
#
_symmetry.space_group_name_H-M   'P 1'
#
loop_
_entity.id
_entity.type
_entity.pdbx_description
1 polymer ?
#
loop_
_entity_poly.entity_id
_entity_poly.type
_entity_poly.pdbx_seq_one_letter_code
_entity_poly.pdbx_strand_id
1 'polypeptide(L)'
;MVNLNPAPSTLGLSSPVLGPWFQRGATNSADLAQLAAPDGDLSCGRDLPPGAIWNAPAAGTLSFLVASPTRPPLLAGLRQADGTTAFADGAMVLLFTLLPEVAARLGVLSQAVPRPDSTSAASAGQSTRPVINRIALELPASAISTVSDLSGLLPNADSADLKQEFDALGSDAEKAAFLGLTFVGGFGNGPRPATILRRPEKDSARLLENAAAGSLSAKIWAFDLRGRPFDPGALASIWAHMTGTLWDNLWASTDSSRQRIAAVADAKTVHLVNAHEGPLEPALKARISGQLTDLTAIAGSDVVFAAGTNPAIGLSAAPDANTDTAPLARIAPLPAGPYSALDTATPFAGWADSSALTRDFLRVALTDIERQTVGLGRDTGSDQADARLRVSAARNTADPVFLPGMDEVAGAVMARFAATNAKVSFIAPELDRLWGPQDKPAIGTADPFADGFDSPAFSAQTLKGSGRAAGQTAEDQSIVLHFAGTLPANAWIRVWPHGRDTDTGLRFRMDGGAAFSDAAGVALVLVPLPNGTLGDGSESVQFSFDMDVLTTSGHRFYTDLRGNRPAVNAASGPVAVTALQSSQSLFCPERGTSLAAGASAIAPGLSLIVVSGAISANDFTALDMTSLRAEDMAASLINRADGDDRIITRDPAFVQTTAGNLAGAQVTNGPERVHNSGFHKGAQ
;
A
#
# COMPACT_ATOMS: atom_id res chain seq x y z
N MET A 1 9.95 31.43 -1.58
CA MET A 1 8.83 30.64 -1.04
C MET A 1 7.61 30.86 -1.91
N VAL A 2 6.67 29.91 -1.92
CA VAL A 2 5.48 29.88 -2.77
C VAL A 2 4.25 29.68 -1.90
N ASN A 3 3.13 30.33 -2.25
CA ASN A 3 1.85 30.05 -1.60
C ASN A 3 1.18 28.81 -2.22
N LEU A 4 0.75 27.89 -1.38
CA LEU A 4 -0.12 26.79 -1.78
C LEU A 4 -1.51 27.32 -2.14
N ASN A 5 -2.06 26.83 -3.25
CA ASN A 5 -3.40 27.16 -3.73
C ASN A 5 -4.18 25.86 -4.01
N PRO A 6 -5.34 25.61 -3.36
CA PRO A 6 -5.97 26.44 -2.33
C PRO A 6 -5.10 26.55 -1.06
N ALA A 7 -5.30 27.63 -0.30
CA ALA A 7 -4.56 27.86 0.94
C ALA A 7 -4.86 26.74 1.94
N PRO A 8 -3.85 26.17 2.64
CA PRO A 8 -4.04 25.06 3.57
C PRO A 8 -5.15 25.30 4.59
N SER A 9 -5.20 26.51 5.16
CA SER A 9 -6.20 26.91 6.16
C SER A 9 -7.65 26.83 5.69
N THR A 10 -7.93 26.85 4.37
CA THR A 10 -9.28 26.73 3.83
C THR A 10 -9.77 25.29 3.72
N LEU A 11 -8.90 24.30 3.97
CA LEU A 11 -9.20 22.87 3.83
C LEU A 11 -9.83 22.23 5.08
N GLY A 12 -10.10 23.01 6.12
CA GLY A 12 -10.75 22.53 7.34
C GLY A 12 -9.97 21.41 8.02
N LEU A 13 -10.63 20.29 8.32
CA LEU A 13 -10.00 19.14 9.00
C LEU A 13 -8.89 18.48 8.18
N SER A 14 -8.96 18.57 6.85
CA SER A 14 -7.96 17.99 5.96
C SER A 14 -6.76 18.92 5.72
N SER A 15 -6.66 20.02 6.48
CA SER A 15 -5.61 21.01 6.34
C SER A 15 -4.23 20.44 6.72
N PRO A 16 -3.21 20.54 5.84
CA PRO A 16 -1.84 20.13 6.14
C PRO A 16 -1.07 21.20 6.94
N VAL A 17 -1.76 22.11 7.62
CA VAL A 17 -1.08 23.15 8.40
C VAL A 17 -0.26 22.57 9.54
N LEU A 18 0.87 23.21 9.79
CA LEU A 18 1.83 22.81 10.82
C LEU A 18 1.78 23.78 12.02
N GLY A 19 2.03 23.24 13.20
CA GLY A 19 2.06 23.97 14.46
C GLY A 19 3.33 23.67 15.29
N PRO A 20 3.48 24.35 16.44
CA PRO A 20 4.61 24.11 17.33
C PRO A 20 4.59 22.67 17.85
N TRP A 21 5.78 22.09 18.03
CA TRP A 21 5.91 20.77 18.63
C TRP A 21 6.01 20.88 20.15
N PHE A 22 6.91 21.70 20.66
CA PHE A 22 7.22 21.75 22.09
C PHE A 22 7.37 23.18 22.59
N GLN A 23 7.16 23.38 23.88
CA GLN A 23 7.46 24.66 24.55
C GLN A 23 7.80 24.44 26.03
N ARG A 24 8.57 25.35 26.60
CA ARG A 24 8.96 25.30 28.02
C ARG A 24 7.79 25.48 28.98
N GLY A 25 6.74 26.18 28.57
CA GLY A 25 5.46 26.16 29.26
C GLY A 25 4.46 27.16 28.76
N ALA A 26 3.30 27.24 29.42
CA ALA A 26 2.18 28.06 28.97
C ALA A 26 2.52 29.57 28.89
N THR A 27 3.40 30.04 29.78
CA THR A 27 3.89 31.43 29.82
C THR A 27 5.28 31.60 29.19
N ASN A 28 5.90 30.50 28.75
CA ASN A 28 7.22 30.50 28.14
C ASN A 28 7.19 29.73 26.81
N SER A 29 6.97 30.47 25.73
CA SER A 29 6.98 29.98 24.36
C SER A 29 8.39 29.70 23.81
N ALA A 30 9.44 29.64 24.63
CA ALA A 30 10.73 29.15 24.16
C ALA A 30 10.66 27.64 23.88
N ASP A 31 11.47 27.20 22.91
CA ASP A 31 11.64 25.77 22.65
C ASP A 31 12.36 25.06 23.80
N LEU A 32 12.09 23.77 23.90
CA LEU A 32 12.92 22.86 24.69
C LEU A 32 14.28 22.69 23.99
N ALA A 33 15.22 21.97 24.62
CA ALA A 33 16.48 21.62 23.99
C ALA A 33 16.27 20.94 22.63
N GLN A 34 17.25 21.03 21.73
CA GLN A 34 17.16 20.35 20.43
C GLN A 34 16.99 18.84 20.60
N LEU A 35 16.29 18.19 19.66
CA LEU A 35 16.24 16.74 19.57
C LEU A 35 17.64 16.22 19.22
N ALA A 36 18.14 15.29 20.03
CA ALA A 36 19.41 14.62 19.78
C ALA A 36 19.33 13.68 18.56
N ALA A 37 20.48 13.18 18.12
CA ALA A 37 20.53 12.05 17.20
C ALA A 37 19.72 10.87 17.77
N PRO A 38 19.15 9.99 16.91
CA PRO A 38 18.24 8.98 17.38
C PRO A 38 19.03 7.83 18.04
N ASP A 39 18.38 7.10 18.94
CA ASP A 39 18.91 5.87 19.49
C ASP A 39 18.86 4.73 18.45
N GLY A 40 19.43 3.58 18.78
CA GLY A 40 19.45 2.40 17.89
C GLY A 40 18.07 1.86 17.50
N ASP A 41 17.03 2.24 18.25
CA ASP A 41 15.62 1.92 17.99
C ASP A 41 14.90 2.97 17.10
N LEU A 42 15.63 4.01 16.67
CA LEU A 42 15.17 5.21 15.94
C LEU A 42 14.30 6.19 16.73
N SER A 43 14.13 5.98 18.05
CA SER A 43 13.52 6.98 18.94
C SER A 43 14.51 8.10 19.28
N CYS A 44 14.02 9.22 19.80
CA CYS A 44 14.88 10.26 20.38
C CYS A 44 14.53 10.45 21.85
N GLY A 45 15.54 10.50 22.72
CA GLY A 45 15.36 10.94 24.10
C GLY A 45 14.79 12.36 24.17
N ARG A 46 13.81 12.57 25.05
CA ARG A 46 13.11 13.84 25.22
C ARG A 46 12.81 14.12 26.69
N ASP A 47 13.57 15.04 27.26
CA ASP A 47 13.28 15.55 28.59
C ASP A 47 12.20 16.63 28.55
N LEU A 48 11.20 16.48 29.42
CA LEU A 48 10.10 17.41 29.60
C LEU A 48 10.20 18.01 31.00
N PRO A 49 10.85 19.18 31.16
CA PRO A 49 10.94 19.85 32.46
C PRO A 49 9.55 20.24 33.00
N PRO A 50 9.44 20.60 34.29
CA PRO A 50 8.19 21.13 34.85
C PRO A 50 7.64 22.29 34.00
N GLY A 51 6.36 22.21 33.68
CA GLY A 51 5.64 23.13 32.79
C GLY A 51 5.76 22.82 31.30
N ALA A 52 6.64 21.90 30.87
CA ALA A 52 6.84 21.62 29.45
C ALA A 52 5.55 21.13 28.78
N ILE A 53 5.28 21.63 27.58
CA ILE A 53 4.09 21.27 26.81
C ILE A 53 4.51 20.62 25.49
N TRP A 54 3.86 19.51 25.16
CA TRP A 54 3.87 18.92 23.83
C TRP A 54 2.58 19.33 23.11
N ASN A 55 2.70 19.95 21.94
CA ASN A 55 1.61 20.47 21.12
C ASN A 55 1.41 19.58 19.88
N ALA A 56 0.20 19.60 19.35
CA ALA A 56 -0.19 18.92 18.12
C ALA A 56 0.55 19.58 16.95
N PRO A 57 1.47 18.88 16.30
CA PRO A 57 2.27 19.50 15.26
C PRO A 57 1.54 19.60 13.91
N ALA A 58 0.44 18.86 13.76
CA ALA A 58 -0.51 18.92 12.65
C ALA A 58 -1.89 18.43 13.16
N ALA A 59 -2.93 18.41 12.33
CA ALA A 59 -4.24 17.91 12.75
C ALA A 59 -4.28 16.37 12.84
N GLY A 60 -4.82 15.85 13.95
CA GLY A 60 -4.81 14.42 14.26
C GLY A 60 -5.61 14.05 15.50
N THR A 61 -5.54 12.79 15.91
CA THR A 61 -6.16 12.24 17.12
C THR A 61 -5.12 11.76 18.11
N LEU A 62 -5.36 12.04 19.39
CA LEU A 62 -4.55 11.58 20.51
C LEU A 62 -5.22 10.39 21.19
N SER A 63 -4.41 9.36 21.49
CA SER A 63 -4.80 8.19 22.27
C SER A 63 -3.81 7.92 23.39
N PHE A 64 -4.30 7.45 24.53
CA PHE A 64 -3.49 6.99 25.66
C PHE A 64 -3.54 5.46 25.69
N LEU A 65 -2.38 4.82 25.79
CA LEU A 65 -2.23 3.37 25.70
C LEU A 65 -1.14 2.91 26.67
N VAL A 66 -1.29 1.72 27.25
CA VAL A 66 -0.20 1.05 27.98
C VAL A 66 0.42 -0.01 27.07
N ALA A 67 1.74 0.00 26.91
CA ALA A 67 2.44 -1.03 26.14
C ALA A 67 2.50 -2.35 26.94
N SER A 68 1.54 -3.25 26.72
CA SER A 68 1.55 -4.60 27.31
C SER A 68 2.33 -5.61 26.46
N PRO A 69 2.88 -6.70 27.01
CA PRO A 69 3.67 -7.71 26.26
C PRO A 69 2.96 -8.16 24.97
N THR A 70 1.67 -8.45 25.05
CA THR A 70 0.79 -8.49 23.87
C THR A 70 0.36 -7.06 23.55
N ARG A 71 0.91 -6.46 22.49
CA ARG A 71 0.64 -5.07 22.13
C ARG A 71 -0.86 -4.86 21.82
N PRO A 72 -1.50 -3.80 22.34
CA PRO A 72 -2.88 -3.48 21.98
C PRO A 72 -2.99 -3.14 20.48
N PRO A 73 -4.18 -3.27 19.85
CA PRO A 73 -4.33 -3.16 18.39
C PRO A 73 -3.69 -1.93 17.75
N LEU A 74 -3.74 -0.76 18.40
CA LEU A 74 -3.13 0.47 17.91
C LEU A 74 -1.58 0.46 17.93
N LEU A 75 -0.97 -0.33 18.82
CA LEU A 75 0.48 -0.49 18.92
C LEU A 75 0.98 -1.77 18.23
N ALA A 76 0.09 -2.72 17.93
CA ALA A 76 0.43 -4.05 17.43
C ALA A 76 1.17 -4.04 16.08
N GLY A 77 1.01 -2.99 15.28
CA GLY A 77 1.73 -2.80 14.00
C GLY A 77 3.02 -1.99 14.11
N LEU A 78 3.29 -1.34 15.25
CA LEU A 78 4.44 -0.43 15.42
C LEU A 78 5.70 -1.23 15.77
N ARG A 79 6.79 -0.94 15.07
CA ARG A 79 8.05 -1.69 15.17
C ARG A 79 9.23 -0.78 15.47
N GLN A 80 10.25 -1.34 16.13
CA GLN A 80 11.57 -0.73 16.23
C GLN A 80 12.40 -1.05 14.98
N ALA A 81 13.60 -0.48 14.89
CA ALA A 81 14.46 -0.62 13.71
C ALA A 81 14.82 -2.08 13.41
N ASP A 82 15.03 -2.89 14.44
CA ASP A 82 15.32 -4.33 14.33
C ASP A 82 14.10 -5.20 13.99
N GLY A 83 12.92 -4.59 13.78
CA GLY A 83 11.67 -5.28 13.50
C GLY A 83 10.97 -5.90 14.72
N THR A 84 11.47 -5.67 15.94
CA THR A 84 10.76 -6.04 17.19
C THR A 84 9.65 -5.03 17.52
N THR A 85 8.85 -5.31 18.54
CA THR A 85 7.74 -4.42 18.96
C THR A 85 8.26 -3.10 19.53
N ALA A 86 7.68 -1.98 19.09
CA ALA A 86 7.98 -0.67 19.68
C ALA A 86 7.52 -0.57 21.15
N PHE A 87 8.17 0.35 21.88
CA PHE A 87 7.95 0.72 23.28
C PHE A 87 8.39 -0.33 24.30
N ALA A 88 8.80 0.11 25.49
CA ALA A 88 9.07 -0.78 26.62
C ALA A 88 7.76 -1.28 27.25
N ASP A 89 7.79 -2.49 27.80
CA ASP A 89 6.63 -3.06 28.49
C ASP A 89 6.28 -2.25 29.75
N GLY A 90 4.98 -1.98 29.93
CA GLY A 90 4.44 -1.15 31.00
C GLY A 90 4.52 0.36 30.74
N ALA A 91 5.18 0.80 29.66
CA ALA A 91 5.27 2.23 29.34
C ALA A 91 3.88 2.81 28.99
N MET A 92 3.64 4.05 29.42
CA MET A 92 2.50 4.83 28.93
C MET A 92 2.87 5.46 27.59
N VAL A 93 2.06 5.24 26.57
CA VAL A 93 2.25 5.73 25.22
C VAL A 93 1.14 6.72 24.89
N LEU A 94 1.52 7.97 24.66
CA LEU A 94 0.65 8.97 24.05
C LEU A 94 0.86 8.89 22.54
N LEU A 95 -0.08 8.25 21.85
CA LEU A 95 -0.02 8.07 20.40
C LEU A 95 -0.82 9.17 19.71
N PHE A 96 -0.14 10.04 18.99
CA PHE A 96 -0.74 11.05 18.13
C PHE A 96 -0.77 10.56 16.68
N THR A 97 -1.97 10.30 16.15
CA THR A 97 -2.18 9.82 14.78
C THR A 97 -2.73 10.96 13.92
N LEU A 98 -2.00 11.33 12.87
CA LEU A 98 -2.46 12.32 11.89
C LEU A 98 -3.73 11.83 11.19
N LEU A 99 -4.61 12.76 10.82
CA LEU A 99 -5.73 12.43 9.95
C LEU A 99 -5.21 11.93 8.59
N PRO A 100 -5.85 10.93 7.95
CA PRO A 100 -5.35 10.33 6.72
C PRO A 100 -5.06 11.34 5.61
N GLU A 101 -5.95 12.31 5.42
CA GLU A 101 -5.82 13.35 4.40
C GLU A 101 -4.67 14.31 4.71
N VAL A 102 -4.42 14.59 5.99
CA VAL A 102 -3.31 15.44 6.47
C VAL A 102 -1.98 14.75 6.19
N ALA A 103 -1.87 13.47 6.56
CA ALA A 103 -0.68 12.66 6.30
C ALA A 103 -0.39 12.56 4.78
N ALA A 104 -1.41 12.26 3.97
CA ALA A 104 -1.27 12.17 2.52
C ALA A 104 -0.80 13.49 1.89
N ARG A 105 -1.39 14.63 2.29
CA ARG A 105 -1.00 15.95 1.77
C ARG A 105 0.41 16.34 2.20
N LEU A 106 0.78 16.13 3.47
CA LEU A 106 2.15 16.36 3.93
C LEU A 106 3.15 15.46 3.20
N GLY A 107 2.77 14.22 2.88
CA GLY A 107 3.55 13.30 2.06
C GLY A 107 3.73 13.76 0.61
N VAL A 108 2.71 14.37 0.01
CA VAL A 108 2.83 14.97 -1.34
C VAL A 108 3.72 16.21 -1.30
N LEU A 109 3.55 17.08 -0.30
CA LEU A 109 4.38 18.27 -0.17
C LEU A 109 5.85 17.90 0.05
N SER A 110 6.16 16.87 0.84
CA SER A 110 7.56 16.46 1.11
C SER A 110 8.32 16.02 -0.15
N GLN A 111 7.66 15.78 -1.29
CA GLN A 111 8.31 15.51 -2.58
C GLN A 111 9.21 16.67 -3.05
N ALA A 112 8.90 17.91 -2.66
CA ALA A 112 9.68 19.09 -3.00
C ALA A 112 10.93 19.28 -2.10
N VAL A 113 11.07 18.49 -1.05
CA VAL A 113 12.23 18.54 -0.15
C VAL A 113 13.43 17.84 -0.80
N PRO A 114 14.66 18.37 -0.63
CA PRO A 114 15.87 17.74 -1.14
C PRO A 114 15.94 16.25 -0.82
N ARG A 115 16.29 15.45 -1.83
CA ARG A 115 16.36 13.99 -1.74
C ARG A 115 17.69 13.54 -1.14
N PRO A 116 17.72 12.45 -0.34
CA PRO A 116 18.95 11.91 0.22
C PRO A 116 19.68 11.05 -0.81
N ASP A 117 18.92 10.49 -1.76
CA ASP A 117 19.35 9.47 -2.70
C ASP A 117 19.74 10.02 -4.07
N SER A 118 19.33 11.25 -4.39
CA SER A 118 19.58 11.88 -5.69
C SER A 118 19.72 13.38 -5.56
N THR A 119 20.56 13.98 -6.40
CA THR A 119 20.65 15.44 -6.59
C THR A 119 19.57 15.98 -7.53
N SER A 120 18.84 15.09 -8.21
CA SER A 120 17.76 15.48 -9.12
C SER A 120 16.45 15.66 -8.35
N ALA A 121 15.65 16.64 -8.79
CA ALA A 121 14.31 16.85 -8.26
C ALA A 121 13.44 15.58 -8.44
N ALA A 122 12.45 15.41 -7.56
CA ALA A 122 11.48 14.34 -7.69
C ALA A 122 10.62 14.53 -8.94
N SER A 123 10.30 13.43 -9.64
CA SER A 123 9.25 13.45 -10.65
C SER A 123 7.88 13.63 -10.00
N ALA A 124 6.92 14.24 -10.70
CA ALA A 124 5.57 14.44 -10.17
C ALA A 124 4.94 13.11 -9.71
N GLY A 125 4.47 13.07 -8.46
CA GLY A 125 3.86 11.87 -7.88
C GLY A 125 4.87 10.83 -7.33
N GLN A 126 6.18 11.08 -7.43
CA GLN A 126 7.19 10.20 -6.84
C GLN A 126 7.35 10.48 -5.35
N SER A 127 6.99 9.51 -4.51
CA SER A 127 7.29 9.57 -3.07
C SER A 127 8.80 9.54 -2.85
N THR A 128 9.36 10.57 -2.22
CA THR A 128 10.79 10.67 -1.87
C THR A 128 11.08 10.34 -0.41
N ARG A 129 10.04 10.22 0.42
CA ARG A 129 10.10 9.85 1.83
C ARG A 129 8.90 8.97 2.18
N PRO A 130 8.99 8.13 3.22
CA PRO A 130 7.83 7.48 3.79
C PRO A 130 6.81 8.51 4.28
N VAL A 131 5.52 8.24 4.08
CA VAL A 131 4.44 9.08 4.60
C VAL A 131 4.28 8.80 6.09
N ILE A 132 4.61 9.80 6.92
CA ILE A 132 4.47 9.72 8.38
C ILE A 132 3.02 9.99 8.77
N ASN A 133 2.46 9.14 9.62
CA ASN A 133 1.10 9.30 10.13
C ASN A 133 0.99 9.18 11.65
N ARG A 134 2.06 8.77 12.35
CA ARG A 134 2.02 8.58 13.81
C ARG A 134 3.25 9.18 14.45
N ILE A 135 3.03 9.93 15.52
CA ILE A 135 4.07 10.45 16.41
C ILE A 135 3.69 9.99 17.81
N ALA A 136 4.60 9.37 18.54
CA ALA A 136 4.31 8.87 19.88
C ALA A 136 5.28 9.45 20.91
N LEU A 137 4.78 9.71 22.10
CA LEU A 137 5.59 9.99 23.27
C LEU A 137 5.46 8.81 24.24
N GLU A 138 6.58 8.15 24.50
CA GLU A 138 6.69 7.04 25.43
C GLU A 138 7.21 7.56 26.78
N LEU A 139 6.44 7.30 27.83
CA LEU A 139 6.78 7.61 29.20
C LEU A 139 7.02 6.30 29.95
N PRO A 140 8.12 6.18 30.70
CA PRO A 140 8.43 4.96 31.43
C PRO A 140 7.33 4.67 32.46
N ALA A 141 7.11 3.39 32.78
CA ALA A 141 6.08 2.96 33.73
C ALA A 141 6.19 3.68 35.10
N SER A 142 7.40 4.04 35.51
CA SER A 142 7.66 4.79 36.75
C SER A 142 7.24 6.26 36.71
N ALA A 143 7.02 6.83 35.52
CA ALA A 143 6.60 8.23 35.38
C ALA A 143 5.10 8.41 35.66
N ILE A 144 4.28 7.38 35.44
CA ILE A 144 2.84 7.42 35.68
C ILE A 144 2.39 6.14 36.38
N SER A 145 2.33 6.22 37.71
CA SER A 145 1.94 5.08 38.56
C SER A 145 0.52 5.23 39.11
N THR A 146 0.02 6.47 39.20
CA THR A 146 -1.29 6.79 39.76
C THR A 146 -2.14 7.63 38.82
N VAL A 147 -3.46 7.67 39.06
CA VAL A 147 -4.38 8.57 38.36
C VAL A 147 -4.06 10.04 38.63
N SER A 148 -3.47 10.36 39.78
CA SER A 148 -2.99 11.72 40.07
C SER A 148 -1.80 12.11 39.18
N ASP A 149 -0.86 11.19 38.94
CA ASP A 149 0.26 11.43 38.01
C ASP A 149 -0.28 11.71 36.61
N LEU A 150 -1.25 10.92 36.16
CA LEU A 150 -1.90 11.07 34.85
C LEU A 150 -2.65 12.40 34.74
N SER A 151 -3.41 12.78 35.78
CA SER A 151 -4.08 14.10 35.87
C SER A 151 -3.09 15.25 35.73
N GLY A 152 -1.87 15.08 36.25
CA GLY A 152 -0.77 16.04 36.15
C GLY A 152 -0.16 16.17 34.75
N LEU A 153 -0.51 15.30 33.80
CA LEU A 153 -0.04 15.38 32.41
C LEU A 153 -1.07 15.92 31.43
N LEU A 154 -2.33 16.00 31.87
CA LEU A 154 -3.42 16.47 31.03
C LEU A 154 -3.31 17.99 30.84
N PRO A 155 -3.43 18.48 29.59
CA PRO A 155 -3.41 19.91 29.31
C PRO A 155 -4.45 20.71 30.11
N ASN A 156 -4.03 21.87 30.62
CA ASN A 156 -4.86 22.78 31.41
C ASN A 156 -4.93 24.17 30.75
N ALA A 157 -5.30 24.22 29.46
CA ALA A 157 -5.29 25.49 28.71
C ALA A 157 -6.49 26.39 29.04
N ASP A 158 -7.69 25.81 29.14
CA ASP A 158 -8.94 26.52 29.43
C ASP A 158 -9.94 25.62 30.18
N SER A 159 -11.08 26.19 30.56
CA SER A 159 -12.15 25.47 31.29
C SER A 159 -12.90 24.42 30.45
N ALA A 160 -12.50 24.21 29.19
CA ALA A 160 -13.06 23.22 28.27
C ALA A 160 -12.03 22.15 27.87
N ASP A 161 -10.79 22.23 28.36
CA ASP A 161 -9.74 21.26 28.05
C ASP A 161 -9.91 19.97 28.88
N LEU A 162 -9.26 18.89 28.44
CA LEU A 162 -9.46 17.53 28.96
C LEU A 162 -9.35 17.41 30.48
N LYS A 163 -8.49 18.23 31.10
CA LYS A 163 -8.18 18.11 32.52
C LYS A 163 -9.38 18.37 33.41
N GLN A 164 -10.22 19.37 33.10
CA GLN A 164 -11.36 19.70 33.94
C GLN A 164 -12.40 18.59 33.95
N GLU A 165 -12.75 18.06 32.76
CA GLU A 165 -13.65 16.92 32.63
C GLU A 165 -13.11 15.68 33.34
N PHE A 166 -11.81 15.42 33.18
CA PHE A 166 -11.14 14.32 33.87
C PHE A 166 -11.19 14.47 35.40
N ASP A 167 -10.89 15.65 35.92
CA ASP A 167 -10.83 15.89 37.37
C ASP A 167 -12.23 15.91 38.02
N ALA A 168 -13.28 16.20 37.24
CA ALA A 168 -14.68 16.16 37.69
C ALA A 168 -15.24 14.74 37.90
N LEU A 169 -14.57 13.70 37.38
CA LEU A 169 -14.99 12.30 37.54
C LEU A 169 -14.78 11.80 38.98
N GLY A 170 -15.73 10.99 39.47
CA GLY A 170 -15.84 10.64 40.90
C GLY A 170 -14.86 9.57 41.39
N SER A 171 -14.31 8.75 40.48
CA SER A 171 -13.41 7.64 40.85
C SER A 171 -12.22 7.48 39.89
N ASP A 172 -11.14 6.87 40.40
CA ASP A 172 -9.94 6.58 39.61
C ASP A 172 -10.21 5.64 38.42
N ALA A 173 -11.16 4.71 38.58
CA ALA A 173 -11.58 3.81 37.51
C ALA A 173 -12.31 4.56 36.39
N GLU A 174 -13.21 5.50 36.73
CA GLU A 174 -13.89 6.35 35.75
C GLU A 174 -12.91 7.28 35.03
N LYS A 175 -11.96 7.86 35.77
CA LYS A 175 -10.88 8.69 35.22
C LYS A 175 -10.03 7.94 34.21
N ALA A 176 -9.58 6.73 34.54
CA ALA A 176 -8.84 5.89 33.59
C ALA A 176 -9.72 5.53 32.38
N ALA A 177 -10.98 5.15 32.60
CA ALA A 177 -11.90 4.78 31.53
C ALA A 177 -12.18 5.94 30.55
N PHE A 178 -12.21 7.19 31.02
CA PHE A 178 -12.36 8.38 30.19
C PHE A 178 -11.27 8.50 29.11
N LEU A 179 -10.05 8.06 29.42
CA LEU A 179 -8.93 8.03 28.47
C LEU A 179 -8.78 6.69 27.74
N GLY A 180 -9.75 5.78 27.88
CA GLY A 180 -9.73 4.44 27.28
C GLY A 180 -8.80 3.46 27.99
N LEU A 181 -8.46 3.71 29.26
CA LEU A 181 -7.62 2.88 30.11
C LEU A 181 -8.45 2.16 31.18
N THR A 182 -7.84 1.19 31.85
CA THR A 182 -8.35 0.58 33.09
C THR A 182 -7.41 0.89 34.24
N PHE A 183 -7.93 0.88 35.48
CA PHE A 183 -7.12 1.06 36.67
C PHE A 183 -7.53 0.10 37.78
N VAL A 184 -6.70 -0.93 38.01
CA VAL A 184 -6.88 -1.93 39.07
C VAL A 184 -5.52 -2.22 39.70
N GLY A 185 -5.11 -1.39 40.66
CA GLY A 185 -3.76 -1.46 41.26
C GLY A 185 -2.62 -1.07 40.28
N GLY A 186 -2.96 -0.56 39.11
CA GLY A 186 -2.08 -0.15 38.03
C GLY A 186 -2.86 0.10 36.74
N PHE A 187 -2.25 0.77 35.76
CA PHE A 187 -2.88 1.06 34.48
C PHE A 187 -2.89 -0.14 33.54
N GLY A 188 -4.01 -0.33 32.84
CA GLY A 188 -4.15 -1.26 31.72
C GLY A 188 -4.92 -0.61 30.56
N ASN A 189 -5.06 -1.35 29.46
CA ASN A 189 -5.85 -0.88 28.31
C ASN A 189 -7.32 -1.26 28.48
N GLY A 190 -8.23 -0.31 28.19
CA GLY A 190 -9.65 -0.58 28.04
C GLY A 190 -9.98 -1.28 26.72
N PRO A 191 -11.25 -1.68 26.51
CA PRO A 191 -11.69 -2.34 25.28
C PRO A 191 -11.67 -1.41 24.06
N ARG A 192 -11.71 -0.08 24.29
CA ARG A 192 -11.62 0.94 23.25
C ARG A 192 -10.69 2.06 23.71
N PRO A 193 -9.68 2.45 22.92
CA PRO A 193 -8.85 3.60 23.23
C PRO A 193 -9.65 4.89 23.04
N ALA A 194 -9.35 5.92 23.84
CA ALA A 194 -9.86 7.26 23.57
C ALA A 194 -9.23 7.81 22.29
N THR A 195 -10.01 8.54 21.50
CA THR A 195 -9.56 9.23 20.29
C THR A 195 -9.96 10.69 20.37
N ILE A 196 -9.03 11.54 20.79
CA ILE A 196 -9.29 12.95 21.07
C ILE A 196 -8.74 13.78 19.93
N LEU A 197 -9.61 14.51 19.21
CA LEU A 197 -9.21 15.37 18.11
C LEU A 197 -8.36 16.55 18.62
N ARG A 198 -7.17 16.72 18.06
CA ARG A 198 -6.23 17.79 18.39
C ARG A 198 -5.77 18.48 17.11
N ARG A 199 -5.73 19.81 17.14
CA ARG A 199 -5.50 20.64 15.95
C ARG A 199 -4.62 21.84 16.29
N PRO A 200 -3.59 22.15 15.48
CA PRO A 200 -2.64 23.23 15.78
C PRO A 200 -3.26 24.64 15.72
N GLU A 201 -4.35 24.82 14.95
CA GLU A 201 -5.04 26.11 14.78
C GLU A 201 -6.08 26.42 15.86
N LYS A 202 -6.27 25.53 16.84
CA LYS A 202 -7.25 25.67 17.92
C LYS A 202 -6.56 25.74 19.29
N ASP A 203 -7.26 26.30 20.27
CA ASP A 203 -6.77 26.40 21.65
C ASP A 203 -6.51 25.01 22.26
N SER A 204 -7.23 23.99 21.80
CA SER A 204 -7.05 22.57 22.16
C SER A 204 -5.83 21.89 21.51
N ALA A 205 -4.83 22.64 21.04
CA ALA A 205 -3.64 22.10 20.39
C ALA A 205 -2.73 21.28 21.32
N ARG A 206 -2.80 21.45 22.64
CA ARG A 206 -1.91 20.77 23.60
C ARG A 206 -2.21 19.27 23.65
N LEU A 207 -1.18 18.44 23.54
CA LEU A 207 -1.26 16.98 23.69
C LEU A 207 -0.93 16.54 25.12
N LEU A 208 0.06 17.19 25.73
CA LEU A 208 0.52 16.94 27.10
C LEU A 208 1.07 18.23 27.72
N GLU A 209 0.93 18.37 29.03
CA GLU A 209 1.54 19.42 29.83
C GLU A 209 2.11 18.81 31.13
N ASN A 210 3.43 18.91 31.36
CA ASN A 210 4.04 18.37 32.57
C ASN A 210 3.78 19.29 33.77
N ALA A 211 2.70 19.05 34.53
CA ALA A 211 2.45 19.76 35.78
C ALA A 211 3.16 19.13 36.99
N ALA A 212 3.98 18.09 36.80
CA ALA A 212 4.74 17.48 37.88
C ALA A 212 5.89 18.39 38.36
N ALA A 213 6.32 18.19 39.60
CA ALA A 213 7.44 18.95 40.19
C ALA A 213 8.81 18.58 39.58
N GLY A 214 8.90 17.41 38.94
CA GLY A 214 10.13 16.89 38.33
C GLY A 214 10.10 16.89 36.80
N SER A 215 11.28 16.75 36.19
CA SER A 215 11.38 16.53 34.75
C SER A 215 10.97 15.09 34.42
N LEU A 216 10.21 14.91 33.34
CA LEU A 216 9.88 13.59 32.82
C LEU A 216 10.86 13.23 31.72
N SER A 217 11.50 12.07 31.82
CA SER A 217 12.31 11.52 30.75
C SER A 217 11.41 10.68 29.85
N ALA A 218 11.27 11.08 28.58
CA ALA A 218 10.43 10.43 27.60
C ALA A 218 11.25 10.01 26.38
N LYS A 219 10.68 9.14 25.54
CA LYS A 219 11.16 8.91 24.17
C LYS A 219 10.12 9.42 23.19
N ILE A 220 10.54 10.20 22.19
CA ILE A 220 9.70 10.54 21.04
C ILE A 220 9.96 9.56 19.91
N TRP A 221 8.89 9.14 19.25
CA TRP A 221 8.88 8.22 18.12
C TRP A 221 8.11 8.80 16.95
N ALA A 222 8.47 8.42 15.73
CA ALA A 222 7.69 8.69 14.53
C ALA A 222 7.55 7.39 13.73
N PHE A 223 6.40 7.16 13.12
CA PHE A 223 6.13 5.98 12.30
C PHE A 223 5.42 6.33 11.00
N ASP A 224 5.76 5.60 9.95
CA ASP A 224 5.05 5.65 8.68
C ASP A 224 3.70 4.92 8.73
N LEU A 225 2.93 5.04 7.64
CA LEU A 225 1.62 4.38 7.48
C LEU A 225 1.67 2.87 7.80
N ARG A 226 2.79 2.20 7.48
CA ARG A 226 3.03 0.76 7.67
C ARG A 226 3.52 0.41 9.08
N GLY A 227 3.68 1.41 9.96
CA GLY A 227 4.16 1.23 11.32
C GLY A 227 5.67 1.04 11.44
N ARG A 228 6.45 1.41 10.40
CA ARG A 228 7.91 1.36 10.46
C ARG A 228 8.47 2.62 11.10
N PRO A 229 9.52 2.50 11.92
CA PRO A 229 10.07 3.63 12.66
C PRO A 229 10.79 4.59 11.72
N PHE A 230 10.69 5.87 12.05
CA PHE A 230 11.32 6.99 11.37
C PHE A 230 11.94 7.90 12.41
N ASP A 231 13.03 8.57 12.03
CA ASP A 231 13.74 9.53 12.87
C ASP A 231 12.88 10.79 13.14
N PRO A 232 12.42 11.03 14.38
CA PRO A 232 11.60 12.19 14.71
C PRO A 232 12.29 13.53 14.45
N GLY A 233 13.61 13.58 14.60
CA GLY A 233 14.41 14.75 14.28
C GLY A 233 14.48 14.99 12.77
N ALA A 234 14.61 13.93 11.95
CA ALA A 234 14.51 14.07 10.50
C ALA A 234 13.12 14.58 10.07
N LEU A 235 12.05 14.11 10.71
CA LEU A 235 10.70 14.61 10.44
C LEU A 235 10.58 16.10 10.76
N ALA A 236 11.08 16.52 11.93
CA ALA A 236 11.12 17.92 12.33
C ALA A 236 11.94 18.78 11.34
N SER A 237 13.10 18.29 10.91
CA SER A 237 13.95 18.95 9.90
C SER A 237 13.26 19.13 8.56
N ILE A 238 12.61 18.07 8.06
CA ILE A 238 11.82 18.10 6.83
C ILE A 238 10.73 19.17 6.96
N TRP A 239 9.92 19.12 8.02
CA TRP A 239 8.83 20.08 8.22
C TRP A 239 9.33 21.52 8.39
N ALA A 240 10.46 21.73 9.06
CA ALA A 240 11.09 23.05 9.17
C ALA A 240 11.51 23.60 7.80
N HIS A 241 12.10 22.77 6.94
CA HIS A 241 12.45 23.16 5.57
C HIS A 241 11.21 23.50 4.73
N MET A 242 10.15 22.68 4.86
CA MET A 242 8.87 22.90 4.20
C MET A 242 8.29 24.29 4.56
N THR A 243 8.24 24.63 5.85
CA THR A 243 7.66 25.89 6.33
C THR A 243 8.57 27.11 6.25
N GLY A 244 9.89 26.90 6.21
CA GLY A 244 10.88 27.98 6.27
C GLY A 244 11.55 28.28 4.93
N THR A 245 11.40 27.41 3.92
CA THR A 245 12.09 27.54 2.63
C THR A 245 11.17 27.33 1.43
N LEU A 246 10.17 26.44 1.54
CA LEU A 246 9.32 26.09 0.41
C LEU A 246 8.00 26.88 0.40
N TRP A 247 7.24 26.89 1.49
CA TRP A 247 5.90 27.50 1.53
C TRP A 247 5.69 28.52 2.65
N ASP A 248 5.11 29.66 2.30
CA ASP A 248 4.84 30.76 3.23
C ASP A 248 3.55 30.56 4.05
N ASN A 249 2.60 29.77 3.54
CA ASN A 249 1.25 29.64 4.10
C ASN A 249 0.95 28.26 4.69
N LEU A 250 1.99 27.52 5.11
CA LEU A 250 1.85 26.20 5.73
C LEU A 250 1.67 26.26 7.25
N TRP A 251 1.90 27.41 7.88
CA TRP A 251 1.69 27.58 9.32
C TRP A 251 0.21 27.67 9.69
N ALA A 252 -0.17 27.00 10.78
CA ALA A 252 -1.51 27.05 11.35
C ALA A 252 -1.85 28.40 11.99
N SER A 253 -0.83 29.12 12.47
CA SER A 253 -0.97 30.41 13.15
C SER A 253 -0.22 31.50 12.40
N THR A 254 -0.76 32.71 12.42
CA THR A 254 -0.09 33.93 11.95
C THR A 254 0.84 34.52 13.01
N ASP A 255 0.77 34.06 14.26
CA ASP A 255 1.68 34.48 15.32
C ASP A 255 3.04 33.81 15.14
N SER A 256 4.05 34.61 14.80
CA SER A 256 5.44 34.18 14.65
C SER A 256 6.00 33.40 15.85
N SER A 257 5.51 33.66 17.07
CA SER A 257 5.94 32.93 18.28
C SER A 257 5.48 31.46 18.29
N ARG A 258 4.49 31.13 17.44
CA ARG A 258 3.94 29.78 17.24
C ARG A 258 4.39 29.15 15.91
N GLN A 259 5.10 29.88 15.07
CA GLN A 259 5.64 29.40 13.78
C GLN A 259 7.02 28.76 13.99
N ARG A 260 7.04 27.63 14.70
CA ARG A 260 8.27 26.91 15.05
C ARG A 260 8.06 25.41 14.99
N ILE A 261 9.11 24.68 14.62
CA ILE A 261 9.19 23.22 14.72
C ILE A 261 10.21 22.87 15.81
N ALA A 262 10.23 21.64 16.30
CA ALA A 262 11.28 21.20 17.22
C ALA A 262 12.68 21.46 16.62
N ALA A 263 13.54 22.16 17.36
CA ALA A 263 14.95 22.27 17.01
C ALA A 263 15.61 20.88 16.99
N VAL A 264 16.60 20.68 16.12
CA VAL A 264 17.26 19.39 15.89
C VAL A 264 18.77 19.56 15.87
N ALA A 265 19.49 18.58 16.42
CA ALA A 265 20.93 18.45 16.20
C ALA A 265 21.18 17.90 14.79
N ASP A 266 22.30 18.29 14.16
CA ASP A 266 22.70 17.74 12.86
C ASP A 266 22.98 16.24 12.97
N ALA A 267 22.41 15.45 12.06
CA ALA A 267 22.82 14.08 11.81
C ALA A 267 22.08 13.43 10.63
N LYS A 268 22.79 12.64 9.83
CA LYS A 268 22.20 11.85 8.75
C LYS A 268 22.12 10.39 9.20
N THR A 269 20.92 9.83 9.27
CA THR A 269 20.69 8.49 9.80
C THR A 269 20.32 7.53 8.67
N VAL A 270 20.98 6.36 8.62
CA VAL A 270 20.72 5.29 7.66
C VAL A 270 20.12 4.09 8.39
N HIS A 271 19.03 3.54 7.86
CA HIS A 271 18.42 2.31 8.36
C HIS A 271 18.45 1.23 7.27
N LEU A 272 19.21 0.16 7.51
CA LEU A 272 19.34 -0.98 6.62
C LEU A 272 18.21 -1.99 6.85
N VAL A 273 17.48 -2.33 5.79
CA VAL A 273 16.33 -3.24 5.84
C VAL A 273 16.39 -4.27 4.72
N ASN A 274 15.55 -5.30 4.79
CA ASN A 274 15.30 -6.17 3.65
C ASN A 274 14.33 -5.53 2.62
N ALA A 275 14.07 -6.21 1.51
CA ALA A 275 13.19 -5.69 0.46
C ALA A 275 11.73 -5.41 0.88
N HIS A 276 11.29 -5.98 2.00
CA HIS A 276 9.96 -5.80 2.57
C HIS A 276 9.95 -4.85 3.78
N GLU A 277 11.03 -4.08 3.97
CA GLU A 277 11.23 -3.16 5.10
C GLU A 277 11.17 -3.86 6.46
N GLY A 278 11.57 -5.14 6.50
CA GLY A 278 11.78 -5.93 7.71
C GLY A 278 13.28 -6.05 8.05
N PRO A 279 13.60 -6.87 9.06
CA PRO A 279 14.97 -7.09 9.49
C PRO A 279 15.85 -7.60 8.34
N LEU A 280 17.07 -7.07 8.27
CA LEU A 280 18.05 -7.52 7.28
C LEU A 280 18.45 -8.98 7.55
N GLU A 281 18.56 -9.77 6.48
CA GLU A 281 18.93 -11.17 6.58
C GLU A 281 20.35 -11.36 7.14
N PRO A 282 20.59 -12.35 8.02
CA PRO A 282 21.91 -12.60 8.61
C PRO A 282 23.04 -12.78 7.57
N ALA A 283 22.74 -13.42 6.44
CA ALA A 283 23.70 -13.64 5.36
C ALA A 283 24.18 -12.32 4.72
N LEU A 284 23.26 -11.45 4.35
CA LEU A 284 23.57 -10.11 3.82
C LEU A 284 24.29 -9.27 4.88
N LYS A 285 23.82 -9.34 6.13
CA LYS A 285 24.42 -8.62 7.26
C LYS A 285 25.88 -9.01 7.49
N ALA A 286 26.20 -10.30 7.41
CA ALA A 286 27.57 -10.79 7.49
C ALA A 286 28.44 -10.26 6.35
N ARG A 287 27.87 -10.15 5.14
CA ARG A 287 28.61 -9.70 3.95
C ARG A 287 28.92 -8.20 3.94
N ILE A 288 28.04 -7.37 4.50
CA ILE A 288 28.27 -5.92 4.63
C ILE A 288 29.12 -5.58 5.86
N SER A 289 29.25 -6.49 6.82
CA SER A 289 30.05 -6.26 8.03
C SER A 289 31.50 -5.95 7.67
N GLY A 290 32.02 -4.83 8.17
CA GLY A 290 33.37 -4.34 7.84
C GLY A 290 33.52 -3.76 6.43
N GLN A 291 32.44 -3.60 5.68
CA GLN A 291 32.40 -3.05 4.31
C GLN A 291 31.53 -1.79 4.22
N LEU A 292 31.32 -1.14 5.36
CA LEU A 292 30.62 0.12 5.49
C LEU A 292 31.65 1.24 5.57
N THR A 293 31.54 2.23 4.68
CA THR A 293 32.41 3.42 4.67
C THR A 293 31.60 4.60 5.18
N ASP A 294 32.18 5.42 6.07
CA ASP A 294 31.52 6.58 6.70
C ASP A 294 30.11 6.27 7.26
N LEU A 295 29.92 5.06 7.77
CA LEU A 295 28.69 4.60 8.40
C LEU A 295 29.04 3.95 9.74
N THR A 296 28.70 4.64 10.83
CA THR A 296 29.01 4.19 12.19
C THR A 296 27.74 3.68 12.85
N ALA A 297 27.74 2.43 13.31
CA ALA A 297 26.59 1.84 13.98
C ALA A 297 26.19 2.68 15.21
N ILE A 298 24.90 2.97 15.34
CA ILE A 298 24.36 3.65 16.52
C ILE A 298 24.32 2.64 17.67
N ALA A 299 24.68 3.07 18.88
CA ALA A 299 24.72 2.20 20.05
C ALA A 299 23.41 1.43 20.24
N GLY A 300 23.51 0.12 20.49
CA GLY A 300 22.35 -0.77 20.64
C GLY A 300 21.71 -1.22 19.33
N SER A 301 22.27 -0.86 18.17
CA SER A 301 21.80 -1.30 16.86
C SER A 301 22.92 -1.76 15.96
N ASP A 302 22.60 -2.68 15.07
CA ASP A 302 23.46 -3.19 13.99
C ASP A 302 22.79 -3.06 12.62
N VAL A 303 21.68 -2.30 12.56
CA VAL A 303 20.93 -1.97 11.34
C VAL A 303 20.73 -0.46 11.18
N VAL A 304 20.99 0.34 12.22
CA VAL A 304 20.93 1.81 12.17
C VAL A 304 22.34 2.40 12.29
N PHE A 305 22.65 3.32 11.39
CA PHE A 305 23.98 3.91 11.26
C PHE A 305 23.89 5.44 11.18
N ALA A 306 24.82 6.12 11.82
CA ALA A 306 25.10 7.52 11.57
C ALA A 306 26.01 7.63 10.33
N ALA A 307 25.62 8.47 9.37
CA ALA A 307 26.36 8.72 8.15
C ALA A 307 27.33 9.91 8.30
N GLY A 308 28.56 9.71 7.85
CA GLY A 308 29.60 10.73 7.72
C GLY A 308 29.51 11.49 6.39
N THR A 309 30.66 11.92 5.87
CA THR A 309 30.72 12.78 4.68
C THR A 309 30.48 12.01 3.38
N ASN A 310 31.05 10.81 3.24
CA ASN A 310 30.96 9.99 2.03
C ASN A 310 30.46 8.58 2.35
N PRO A 311 29.22 8.43 2.85
CA PRO A 311 28.68 7.13 3.22
C PRO A 311 28.63 6.21 1.99
N ALA A 312 29.04 4.95 2.17
CA ALA A 312 28.95 3.91 1.14
C ALA A 312 28.78 2.52 1.75
N ILE A 313 28.10 1.64 1.01
CA ILE A 313 27.86 0.25 1.40
C ILE A 313 28.49 -0.66 0.36
N GLY A 314 29.48 -1.45 0.78
CA GLY A 314 30.12 -2.49 -0.02
C GLY A 314 29.75 -3.89 0.45
N LEU A 315 30.27 -4.89 -0.27
CA LEU A 315 30.19 -6.30 0.10
C LEU A 315 31.58 -6.91 0.15
N SER A 316 31.79 -7.77 1.13
CA SER A 316 32.98 -8.60 1.20
C SER A 316 32.94 -9.62 0.07
N ALA A 317 34.10 -10.08 -0.38
CA ALA A 317 34.17 -11.21 -1.30
C ALA A 317 33.59 -12.47 -0.63
N ALA A 318 32.85 -13.27 -1.37
CA ALA A 318 32.42 -14.58 -0.89
C ALA A 318 33.65 -15.49 -0.73
N PRO A 319 33.76 -16.27 0.36
CA PRO A 319 34.86 -17.23 0.53
C PRO A 319 34.89 -18.32 -0.55
N ASP A 320 33.72 -18.75 -1.02
CA ASP A 320 33.53 -19.73 -2.09
C ASP A 320 32.33 -19.30 -2.94
N ALA A 321 32.46 -19.36 -4.27
CA ALA A 321 31.41 -19.00 -5.20
C ALA A 321 30.18 -19.93 -5.16
N ASN A 322 30.32 -21.17 -4.70
CA ASN A 322 29.23 -22.14 -4.57
C ASN A 322 28.42 -21.96 -3.30
N THR A 323 29.06 -21.53 -2.20
CA THR A 323 28.39 -21.20 -0.94
C THR A 323 28.23 -19.70 -0.73
N ASP A 324 28.30 -18.92 -1.81
CA ASP A 324 28.05 -17.49 -1.76
C ASP A 324 26.59 -17.27 -1.34
N THR A 325 26.38 -16.72 -0.15
CA THR A 325 25.06 -16.48 0.44
C THR A 325 24.39 -15.19 -0.04
N ALA A 326 25.07 -14.38 -0.86
CA ALA A 326 24.54 -13.16 -1.47
C ALA A 326 25.15 -12.93 -2.88
N PRO A 327 25.00 -13.88 -3.81
CA PRO A 327 25.68 -13.88 -5.10
C PRO A 327 25.22 -12.74 -6.04
N LEU A 328 24.00 -12.24 -5.84
CA LEU A 328 23.36 -11.21 -6.65
C LEU A 328 22.72 -10.15 -5.75
N ALA A 329 23.50 -9.66 -4.79
CA ALA A 329 23.07 -8.60 -3.92
C ALA A 329 22.67 -7.34 -4.71
N ARG A 330 21.59 -6.70 -4.27
CA ARG A 330 21.06 -5.44 -4.77
C ARG A 330 20.75 -4.52 -3.61
N ILE A 331 20.87 -3.23 -3.88
CA ILE A 331 20.62 -2.16 -2.92
C ILE A 331 19.67 -1.13 -3.54
N ALA A 332 18.74 -0.61 -2.74
CA ALA A 332 17.81 0.44 -3.15
C ALA A 332 17.57 1.44 -2.01
N PRO A 333 17.70 2.76 -2.24
CA PRO A 333 17.18 3.75 -1.30
C PRO A 333 15.65 3.78 -1.38
N LEU A 334 14.96 3.68 -0.25
CA LEU A 334 13.49 3.66 -0.20
C LEU A 334 12.92 5.04 0.18
N PRO A 335 11.74 5.42 -0.37
CA PRO A 335 10.88 4.63 -1.27
C PRO A 335 11.12 4.85 -2.78
N ALA A 336 12.00 5.79 -3.16
CA ALA A 336 12.10 6.28 -4.55
C ALA A 336 13.10 5.54 -5.45
N GLY A 337 14.09 4.85 -4.88
CA GLY A 337 15.26 4.38 -5.59
C GLY A 337 15.10 2.97 -6.20
N PRO A 338 15.63 2.73 -7.40
CA PRO A 338 15.64 1.41 -8.00
C PRO A 338 16.68 0.50 -7.33
N TYR A 339 16.42 -0.81 -7.35
CA TYR A 339 17.42 -1.82 -6.98
C TYR A 339 18.55 -1.83 -7.99
N SER A 340 19.76 -1.52 -7.52
CA SER A 340 20.98 -1.46 -8.33
C SER A 340 22.05 -2.40 -7.77
N ALA A 341 23.02 -2.78 -8.60
CA ALA A 341 24.18 -3.53 -8.13
C ALA A 341 25.04 -2.67 -7.18
N LEU A 342 25.62 -3.26 -6.14
CA LEU A 342 26.29 -2.49 -5.08
C LEU A 342 27.53 -1.71 -5.56
N ASP A 343 28.19 -2.19 -6.60
CA ASP A 343 29.38 -1.56 -7.21
C ASP A 343 29.07 -0.26 -7.97
N THR A 344 27.82 -0.11 -8.41
CA THR A 344 27.34 1.03 -9.20
C THR A 344 26.30 1.88 -8.47
N ALA A 345 25.79 1.40 -7.34
CA ALA A 345 24.77 2.08 -6.59
C ALA A 345 25.32 3.32 -5.87
N THR A 346 24.57 4.42 -5.96
CA THR A 346 24.87 5.67 -5.24
C THR A 346 23.70 6.05 -4.33
N PRO A 347 23.35 5.25 -3.31
CA PRO A 347 22.12 5.43 -2.53
C PRO A 347 22.11 6.72 -1.69
N PHE A 348 23.25 7.40 -1.53
CA PHE A 348 23.42 8.61 -0.72
C PHE A 348 23.76 9.85 -1.54
N ALA A 349 23.59 9.82 -2.87
CA ALA A 349 24.10 10.87 -3.76
C ALA A 349 23.55 12.26 -3.43
N GLY A 350 22.31 12.35 -2.94
CA GLY A 350 21.68 13.61 -2.59
C GLY A 350 22.23 14.26 -1.32
N TRP A 351 22.84 13.49 -0.41
CA TRP A 351 23.44 14.04 0.81
C TRP A 351 24.74 14.81 0.61
N ALA A 352 25.36 14.71 -0.57
CA ALA A 352 26.52 15.50 -0.96
C ALA A 352 26.12 16.90 -1.51
N ASP A 353 24.83 17.13 -1.78
CA ASP A 353 24.35 18.40 -2.31
C ASP A 353 24.37 19.51 -1.25
N SER A 354 24.68 20.74 -1.67
CA SER A 354 24.68 21.92 -0.80
C SER A 354 23.31 22.26 -0.19
N SER A 355 22.23 21.79 -0.81
CA SER A 355 20.85 21.96 -0.35
C SER A 355 20.37 20.81 0.55
N ALA A 356 21.20 19.79 0.79
CA ALA A 356 20.85 18.66 1.64
C ALA A 356 20.49 19.12 3.06
N LEU A 357 19.49 18.45 3.66
CA LEU A 357 19.12 18.71 5.04
C LEU A 357 20.26 18.31 5.98
N THR A 358 20.51 19.12 7.01
CA THR A 358 21.56 18.83 8.02
C THR A 358 21.16 17.68 8.95
N ARG A 359 19.85 17.51 9.16
CA ARG A 359 19.22 16.34 9.79
C ARG A 359 18.31 15.64 8.78
N ASP A 360 18.60 14.39 8.44
CA ASP A 360 17.83 13.61 7.46
C ASP A 360 17.89 12.10 7.75
N PHE A 361 16.98 11.35 7.13
CA PHE A 361 16.86 9.91 7.30
C PHE A 361 16.68 9.21 5.95
N LEU A 362 17.43 8.14 5.74
CA LEU A 362 17.30 7.28 4.57
C LEU A 362 17.18 5.81 4.98
N ARG A 363 16.12 5.15 4.50
CA ARG A 363 15.99 3.70 4.58
C ARG A 363 16.60 3.09 3.33
N VAL A 364 17.45 2.09 3.50
CA VAL A 364 18.15 1.41 2.40
C VAL A 364 17.82 -0.07 2.46
N ALA A 365 17.15 -0.56 1.42
CA ALA A 365 16.85 -1.97 1.27
C ALA A 365 18.01 -2.71 0.63
N LEU A 366 18.35 -3.86 1.20
CA LEU A 366 19.28 -4.83 0.62
C LEU A 366 18.55 -6.15 0.41
N THR A 367 18.78 -6.79 -0.73
CA THR A 367 18.26 -8.12 -1.04
C THR A 367 19.26 -8.89 -1.90
N ASP A 368 19.17 -10.21 -1.87
CA ASP A 368 19.83 -11.08 -2.84
C ASP A 368 18.79 -11.59 -3.83
N ILE A 369 18.98 -11.30 -5.12
CA ILE A 369 18.01 -11.70 -6.17
C ILE A 369 17.81 -13.21 -6.17
N GLU A 370 18.88 -13.98 -6.04
CA GLU A 370 18.78 -15.43 -6.15
C GLU A 370 17.93 -15.99 -5.00
N ARG A 371 18.20 -15.56 -3.76
CA ARG A 371 17.37 -15.95 -2.62
C ARG A 371 15.93 -15.45 -2.72
N GLN A 372 15.72 -14.20 -3.16
CA GLN A 372 14.38 -13.61 -3.31
C GLN A 372 13.54 -14.37 -4.35
N THR A 373 14.17 -14.85 -5.43
CA THR A 373 13.47 -15.54 -6.53
C THR A 373 13.30 -17.04 -6.30
N VAL A 374 14.30 -17.69 -5.70
CA VAL A 374 14.30 -19.15 -5.47
C VAL A 374 13.66 -19.52 -4.12
N GLY A 375 13.70 -18.62 -3.14
CA GLY A 375 13.25 -18.86 -1.77
C GLY A 375 14.24 -19.69 -0.93
N LEU A 376 15.32 -20.21 -1.52
CA LEU A 376 16.37 -20.99 -0.86
C LEU A 376 17.70 -20.23 -0.91
N GLY A 377 18.42 -20.18 0.21
CA GLY A 377 19.79 -19.65 0.28
C GLY A 377 20.83 -20.72 -0.09
N ARG A 378 22.06 -20.32 -0.43
CA ARG A 378 23.20 -21.23 -0.66
C ARG A 378 23.82 -21.77 0.65
N ASP A 379 22.99 -21.98 1.66
CA ASP A 379 23.40 -22.50 2.96
C ASP A 379 23.94 -23.93 2.80
N THR A 380 24.91 -24.31 3.63
CA THR A 380 25.54 -25.65 3.53
C THR A 380 24.49 -26.75 3.63
N GLY A 381 24.44 -27.62 2.61
CA GLY A 381 23.48 -28.72 2.52
C GLY A 381 22.14 -28.37 1.89
N SER A 382 21.92 -27.12 1.44
CA SER A 382 20.77 -26.78 0.61
C SER A 382 20.97 -27.21 -0.85
N ASP A 383 19.88 -27.50 -1.56
CA ASP A 383 19.93 -27.77 -3.02
C ASP A 383 20.54 -26.60 -3.80
N GLN A 384 20.41 -25.38 -3.27
CA GLN A 384 20.94 -24.18 -3.89
C GLN A 384 22.47 -24.02 -3.69
N ALA A 385 23.06 -24.71 -2.70
CA ALA A 385 24.51 -24.81 -2.52
C ALA A 385 25.15 -25.87 -3.42
N ASP A 386 24.41 -26.87 -3.90
CA ASP A 386 24.91 -27.84 -4.89
C ASP A 386 24.90 -27.19 -6.29
N ALA A 387 26.09 -26.96 -6.85
CA ALA A 387 26.26 -26.37 -8.18
C ALA A 387 25.53 -27.15 -9.30
N ARG A 388 25.20 -28.43 -9.10
CA ARG A 388 24.45 -29.26 -10.06
C ARG A 388 22.94 -29.02 -10.01
N LEU A 389 22.39 -28.64 -8.86
CA LEU A 389 20.95 -28.44 -8.64
C LEU A 389 20.56 -26.96 -8.61
N ARG A 390 21.54 -26.08 -8.39
CA ARG A 390 21.38 -24.63 -8.24
C ARG A 390 20.62 -23.98 -9.40
N VAL A 391 19.56 -23.24 -9.05
CA VAL A 391 18.90 -22.30 -9.95
C VAL A 391 19.65 -20.98 -9.91
N SER A 392 20.62 -20.80 -10.83
CA SER A 392 21.43 -19.58 -10.84
C SER A 392 20.74 -18.45 -11.59
N ALA A 393 20.17 -17.49 -10.83
CA ALA A 393 19.59 -16.27 -11.41
C ALA A 393 20.64 -15.43 -12.16
N ALA A 394 21.94 -15.62 -11.91
CA ALA A 394 23.03 -14.94 -12.60
C ALA A 394 23.17 -15.38 -14.06
N ARG A 395 22.63 -16.56 -14.41
CA ARG A 395 22.51 -16.98 -15.82
C ARG A 395 21.44 -16.19 -16.57
N ASN A 396 20.55 -15.49 -15.86
CA ASN A 396 19.62 -14.56 -16.46
C ASN A 396 20.35 -13.25 -16.76
N THR A 397 20.68 -13.03 -18.03
CA THR A 397 21.35 -11.81 -18.51
C THR A 397 20.35 -10.69 -18.86
N ALA A 398 19.08 -10.82 -18.47
CA ALA A 398 18.07 -9.80 -18.74
C ALA A 398 18.23 -8.61 -17.79
N ASP A 399 18.35 -7.42 -18.36
CA ASP A 399 18.32 -6.13 -17.66
C ASP A 399 17.04 -5.38 -18.08
N PRO A 400 16.16 -4.94 -17.14
CA PRO A 400 16.25 -5.10 -15.69
C PRO A 400 15.78 -6.49 -15.21
N VAL A 401 16.35 -6.94 -14.08
CA VAL A 401 15.96 -8.22 -13.45
C VAL A 401 14.58 -8.12 -12.79
N PHE A 402 14.20 -6.93 -12.33
CA PHE A 402 12.89 -6.64 -11.75
C PHE A 402 12.10 -5.75 -12.70
N LEU A 403 10.88 -6.18 -13.00
CA LEU A 403 9.93 -5.41 -13.80
C LEU A 403 8.86 -4.83 -12.87
N PRO A 404 8.38 -3.60 -13.13
CA PRO A 404 7.58 -2.83 -12.18
C PRO A 404 6.14 -3.37 -11.99
N GLY A 405 5.64 -4.18 -12.92
CA GLY A 405 4.28 -4.72 -12.87
C GLY A 405 4.16 -6.12 -13.48
N MET A 406 3.03 -6.76 -13.19
CA MET A 406 2.74 -8.12 -13.66
C MET A 406 2.59 -8.18 -15.18
N ASP A 407 2.10 -7.12 -15.81
CA ASP A 407 1.98 -7.02 -17.26
C ASP A 407 3.34 -6.88 -17.94
N GLU A 408 4.28 -6.11 -17.37
CA GLU A 408 5.65 -6.06 -17.87
C GLU A 408 6.35 -7.41 -17.74
N VAL A 409 6.13 -8.12 -16.61
CA VAL A 409 6.62 -9.50 -16.42
C VAL A 409 6.04 -10.43 -17.48
N ALA A 410 4.71 -10.41 -17.67
CA ALA A 410 4.05 -11.25 -18.64
C ALA A 410 4.50 -10.94 -20.07
N GLY A 411 4.70 -9.67 -20.40
CA GLY A 411 5.25 -9.23 -21.69
C GLY A 411 6.67 -9.73 -21.92
N ALA A 412 7.54 -9.64 -20.91
CA ALA A 412 8.91 -10.16 -21.00
C ALA A 412 8.94 -11.69 -21.16
N VAL A 413 8.06 -12.41 -20.47
CA VAL A 413 7.93 -13.88 -20.63
C VAL A 413 7.42 -14.23 -22.03
N MET A 414 6.37 -13.55 -22.52
CA MET A 414 5.86 -13.76 -23.88
C MET A 414 6.90 -13.45 -24.97
N ALA A 415 7.76 -12.45 -24.74
CA ALA A 415 8.87 -12.14 -25.63
C ALA A 415 9.93 -13.25 -25.65
N ARG A 416 10.11 -14.00 -24.55
CA ARG A 416 11.01 -15.17 -24.51
C ARG A 416 10.46 -16.34 -25.33
N PHE A 417 9.18 -16.63 -25.20
CA PHE A 417 8.50 -17.62 -26.04
C PHE A 417 8.55 -17.24 -27.52
N ALA A 418 8.50 -15.95 -27.84
CA ALA A 418 8.55 -15.45 -29.22
C ALA A 418 9.96 -15.49 -29.86
N ALA A 419 11.02 -15.76 -29.10
CA ALA A 419 12.39 -15.67 -29.59
C ALA A 419 12.73 -16.85 -30.50
N THR A 420 13.36 -16.57 -31.65
CA THR A 420 13.71 -17.61 -32.65
C THR A 420 14.61 -18.68 -32.05
N ASN A 421 14.20 -19.95 -32.16
CA ASN A 421 14.89 -21.13 -31.61
C ASN A 421 15.05 -21.12 -30.07
N ALA A 422 14.26 -20.31 -29.35
CA ALA A 422 14.23 -20.39 -27.91
C ALA A 422 13.57 -21.71 -27.48
N LYS A 423 14.09 -22.31 -26.41
CA LYS A 423 13.43 -23.39 -25.69
C LYS A 423 13.16 -22.89 -24.28
N VAL A 424 11.91 -22.62 -23.97
CA VAL A 424 11.52 -21.98 -22.72
C VAL A 424 11.02 -23.04 -21.75
N SER A 425 11.60 -23.09 -20.56
CA SER A 425 11.02 -23.78 -19.41
C SER A 425 10.35 -22.74 -18.51
N PHE A 426 9.02 -22.72 -18.48
CA PHE A 426 8.24 -21.79 -17.67
C PHE A 426 7.60 -22.50 -16.49
N ILE A 427 7.81 -21.97 -15.29
CA ILE A 427 7.31 -22.53 -14.03
C ILE A 427 6.41 -21.51 -13.37
N ALA A 428 5.16 -21.86 -13.14
CA ALA A 428 4.19 -21.03 -12.42
C ALA A 428 3.25 -21.91 -11.59
N PRO A 429 2.91 -21.55 -10.35
CA PRO A 429 2.01 -22.36 -9.52
C PRO A 429 0.61 -22.41 -10.14
N GLU A 430 0.13 -21.27 -10.63
CA GLU A 430 -1.15 -21.12 -11.32
C GLU A 430 -0.91 -20.45 -12.66
N LEU A 431 -1.51 -21.01 -13.71
CA LEU A 431 -1.38 -20.48 -15.04
C LEU A 431 -2.64 -20.76 -15.84
N ASP A 432 -3.20 -19.70 -16.43
CA ASP A 432 -4.33 -19.79 -17.35
C ASP A 432 -3.82 -19.98 -18.78
N ARG A 433 -4.53 -20.77 -19.58
CA ARG A 433 -4.42 -20.81 -21.05
C ARG A 433 -4.31 -19.41 -21.68
N LEU A 434 -5.07 -18.45 -21.16
CA LEU A 434 -5.14 -17.08 -21.67
C LEU A 434 -4.10 -16.16 -21.03
N TRP A 435 -3.12 -16.66 -20.26
CA TRP A 435 -2.15 -15.81 -19.57
C TRP A 435 -1.24 -15.03 -20.52
N GLY A 436 -0.91 -13.80 -20.16
CA GLY A 436 0.00 -12.89 -20.86
C GLY A 436 -0.27 -11.43 -20.47
N PRO A 437 0.40 -10.45 -21.11
CA PRO A 437 0.29 -9.04 -20.76
C PRO A 437 -1.07 -8.46 -21.14
N GLN A 438 -1.58 -7.54 -20.31
CA GLN A 438 -2.68 -6.64 -20.66
C GLN A 438 -2.14 -5.30 -21.18
N ASP A 439 -2.85 -4.72 -22.14
CA ASP A 439 -2.55 -3.37 -22.62
C ASP A 439 -3.12 -2.35 -21.64
N LYS A 440 -2.31 -1.34 -21.29
CA LYS A 440 -2.76 -0.21 -20.47
C LYS A 440 -3.83 0.60 -21.22
N PRO A 441 -5.04 0.77 -20.66
CA PRO A 441 -6.08 1.60 -21.27
C PRO A 441 -5.70 3.08 -21.24
N ALA A 442 -6.06 3.81 -22.30
CA ALA A 442 -5.83 5.25 -22.42
C ALA A 442 -6.95 6.03 -21.73
N ILE A 443 -6.84 6.23 -20.42
CA ILE A 443 -7.87 6.88 -19.61
C ILE A 443 -8.01 8.38 -19.97
N GLY A 444 -9.25 8.86 -20.05
CA GLY A 444 -9.63 10.24 -20.37
C GLY A 444 -9.41 11.23 -19.22
N THR A 445 -9.55 12.53 -19.54
CA THR A 445 -9.25 13.65 -18.63
C THR A 445 -10.49 14.34 -18.05
N ALA A 446 -11.68 13.79 -18.27
CA ALA A 446 -12.92 14.38 -17.76
C ALA A 446 -12.92 14.42 -16.22
N ASP A 447 -13.55 15.44 -15.62
CA ASP A 447 -13.70 15.53 -14.16
C ASP A 447 -14.80 14.57 -13.69
N PRO A 448 -14.49 13.54 -12.88
CA PRO A 448 -15.48 12.58 -12.40
C PRO A 448 -16.46 13.18 -11.36
N PHE A 449 -16.21 14.40 -10.88
CA PHE A 449 -17.08 15.12 -9.93
C PHE A 449 -17.97 16.19 -10.58
N ALA A 450 -17.98 16.32 -11.91
CA ALA A 450 -18.90 17.24 -12.57
C ALA A 450 -20.37 16.82 -12.33
N ASP A 451 -21.26 17.80 -12.14
CA ASP A 451 -22.68 17.60 -11.79
C ASP A 451 -23.42 16.60 -12.70
N GLY A 452 -23.01 16.51 -13.98
CA GLY A 452 -23.57 15.55 -14.94
C GLY A 452 -23.34 14.07 -14.60
N PHE A 453 -22.45 13.79 -13.64
CA PHE A 453 -22.06 12.43 -13.22
C PHE A 453 -22.56 12.08 -11.82
N ASP A 454 -23.35 12.93 -11.16
CA ASP A 454 -23.81 12.68 -9.78
C ASP A 454 -24.65 11.42 -9.61
N SER A 455 -25.35 10.99 -10.67
CA SER A 455 -26.16 9.78 -10.69
C SER A 455 -26.03 9.07 -12.05
N PRO A 456 -25.04 8.17 -12.21
CA PRO A 456 -24.83 7.47 -13.47
C PRO A 456 -26.04 6.59 -13.77
N ALA A 457 -26.72 6.84 -14.88
CA ALA A 457 -27.86 6.03 -15.31
C ALA A 457 -27.38 4.74 -15.96
N PHE A 458 -27.88 3.61 -15.47
CA PHE A 458 -27.57 2.28 -15.97
C PHE A 458 -28.83 1.41 -16.06
N SER A 459 -28.72 0.32 -16.82
CA SER A 459 -29.73 -0.73 -16.88
C SER A 459 -29.06 -2.10 -16.79
N ALA A 460 -29.69 -3.04 -16.09
CA ALA A 460 -29.22 -4.41 -16.00
C ALA A 460 -29.89 -5.26 -17.08
N GLN A 461 -29.08 -5.89 -17.92
CA GLN A 461 -29.52 -6.62 -19.11
C GLN A 461 -29.19 -8.10 -18.98
N THR A 462 -30.10 -8.95 -19.48
CA THR A 462 -29.88 -10.40 -19.52
C THR A 462 -28.68 -10.72 -20.40
N LEU A 463 -27.75 -11.53 -19.90
CA LEU A 463 -26.74 -12.18 -20.71
C LEU A 463 -27.24 -13.58 -21.08
N LYS A 464 -27.63 -13.78 -22.34
CA LYS A 464 -28.13 -15.07 -22.83
C LYS A 464 -27.03 -16.14 -22.72
N GLY A 465 -27.38 -17.33 -22.26
CA GLY A 465 -26.40 -18.42 -22.05
C GLY A 465 -25.57 -18.31 -20.78
N SER A 466 -25.92 -17.39 -19.87
CA SER A 466 -25.34 -17.32 -18.53
C SER A 466 -26.41 -17.56 -17.46
N GLY A 467 -26.04 -18.34 -16.44
CA GLY A 467 -26.91 -18.73 -15.33
C GLY A 467 -27.95 -19.80 -15.67
N ARG A 468 -28.56 -20.35 -14.62
CA ARG A 468 -29.66 -21.32 -14.72
C ARG A 468 -30.75 -21.01 -13.72
N ALA A 469 -31.99 -21.40 -14.07
CA ALA A 469 -33.11 -21.37 -13.14
C ALA A 469 -33.23 -22.74 -12.45
N ALA A 470 -33.11 -22.75 -11.12
CA ALA A 470 -33.34 -23.91 -10.27
C ALA A 470 -34.56 -23.60 -9.38
N GLY A 471 -35.76 -23.96 -9.87
CA GLY A 471 -37.02 -23.52 -9.24
C GLY A 471 -37.15 -21.99 -9.26
N GLN A 472 -37.34 -21.39 -8.08
CA GLN A 472 -37.43 -19.92 -7.91
C GLN A 472 -36.06 -19.26 -7.66
N THR A 473 -34.96 -19.97 -7.88
CA THR A 473 -33.60 -19.46 -7.67
C THR A 473 -32.87 -19.32 -9.00
N ALA A 474 -32.27 -18.16 -9.23
CA ALA A 474 -31.27 -17.95 -10.27
C ALA A 474 -29.88 -18.30 -9.70
N GLU A 475 -29.21 -19.26 -10.33
CA GLU A 475 -27.86 -19.71 -9.97
C GLU A 475 -26.86 -19.34 -11.06
N ASP A 476 -25.62 -19.02 -10.65
CA ASP A 476 -24.46 -18.78 -11.52
C ASP A 476 -24.72 -17.76 -12.65
N GLN A 477 -25.59 -16.79 -12.38
CA GLN A 477 -26.01 -15.80 -13.36
C GLN A 477 -24.99 -14.68 -13.47
N SER A 478 -24.56 -14.36 -14.69
CA SER A 478 -23.91 -13.10 -15.02
C SER A 478 -24.85 -12.21 -15.83
N ILE A 479 -24.67 -10.90 -15.73
CA ILE A 479 -25.47 -9.89 -16.41
C ILE A 479 -24.58 -8.83 -17.05
N VAL A 480 -25.16 -8.01 -17.92
CA VAL A 480 -24.51 -6.82 -18.46
C VAL A 480 -25.13 -5.59 -17.84
N LEU A 481 -24.32 -4.76 -17.17
CA LEU A 481 -24.71 -3.40 -16.81
C LEU A 481 -24.40 -2.49 -18.00
N HIS A 482 -25.45 -1.91 -18.58
CA HIS A 482 -25.34 -0.98 -19.70
C HIS A 482 -25.54 0.45 -19.21
N PHE A 483 -24.50 1.26 -19.33
CA PHE A 483 -24.50 2.70 -19.12
C PHE A 483 -24.70 3.38 -20.47
N ALA A 484 -25.81 4.09 -20.64
CA ALA A 484 -26.24 4.64 -21.93
C ALA A 484 -25.82 6.11 -22.09
N GLY A 485 -24.52 6.39 -22.00
CA GLY A 485 -23.97 7.73 -22.28
C GLY A 485 -23.91 8.69 -21.09
N THR A 486 -24.00 8.18 -19.87
CA THR A 486 -23.99 8.98 -18.63
C THR A 486 -22.63 9.05 -17.96
N LEU A 487 -21.65 8.31 -18.45
CA LEU A 487 -20.32 8.28 -17.84
C LEU A 487 -19.41 9.31 -18.50
N PRO A 488 -18.36 9.77 -17.80
CA PRO A 488 -17.33 10.58 -18.43
C PRO A 488 -16.72 9.81 -19.61
N ALA A 489 -16.43 10.50 -20.71
CA ALA A 489 -15.84 9.88 -21.90
C ALA A 489 -14.46 9.28 -21.58
N ASN A 490 -14.18 8.08 -22.09
CA ASN A 490 -12.91 7.37 -21.89
C ASN A 490 -12.58 7.11 -20.41
N ALA A 491 -13.59 6.97 -19.55
CA ALA A 491 -13.42 6.64 -18.14
C ALA A 491 -13.26 5.13 -17.96
N TRP A 492 -12.42 4.75 -16.99
CA TRP A 492 -12.34 3.37 -16.53
C TRP A 492 -13.34 3.16 -15.40
N ILE A 493 -14.14 2.10 -15.49
CA ILE A 493 -15.19 1.79 -14.51
C ILE A 493 -14.91 0.42 -13.90
N ARG A 494 -15.07 0.32 -12.58
CA ARG A 494 -15.04 -0.96 -11.85
C ARG A 494 -16.32 -1.10 -11.03
N VAL A 495 -16.99 -2.23 -11.14
CA VAL A 495 -18.23 -2.52 -10.41
C VAL A 495 -18.01 -3.75 -9.53
N TRP A 496 -18.51 -3.71 -8.29
CA TRP A 496 -18.52 -4.85 -7.36
C TRP A 496 -19.94 -5.14 -6.87
N PRO A 497 -20.57 -6.22 -7.36
CA PRO A 497 -21.84 -6.71 -6.83
C PRO A 497 -21.71 -7.10 -5.35
N HIS A 498 -22.79 -6.96 -4.59
CA HIS A 498 -22.81 -7.39 -3.19
C HIS A 498 -23.34 -8.82 -3.04
N GLY A 499 -22.54 -9.65 -2.40
CA GLY A 499 -22.96 -10.94 -1.83
C GLY A 499 -23.41 -10.78 -0.38
N ARG A 500 -23.99 -11.84 0.17
CA ARG A 500 -24.21 -11.98 1.61
C ARG A 500 -23.55 -13.25 2.09
N ASP A 501 -22.78 -13.11 3.16
CA ASP A 501 -22.24 -14.23 3.89
C ASP A 501 -23.39 -14.96 4.60
N THR A 502 -23.53 -16.26 4.37
CA THR A 502 -24.67 -17.04 4.86
C THR A 502 -24.60 -17.33 6.36
N ASP A 503 -23.42 -17.21 6.96
CA ASP A 503 -23.19 -17.52 8.37
C ASP A 503 -23.35 -16.27 9.25
N THR A 504 -22.84 -15.13 8.78
CA THR A 504 -22.83 -13.85 9.50
C THR A 504 -23.95 -12.89 9.06
N GLY A 505 -24.54 -13.12 7.88
CA GLY A 505 -25.53 -12.22 7.28
C GLY A 505 -24.97 -10.88 6.77
N LEU A 506 -23.66 -10.67 6.89
CA LEU A 506 -22.96 -9.46 6.48
C LEU A 506 -22.85 -9.39 4.96
N ARG A 507 -22.87 -8.17 4.42
CA ARG A 507 -22.61 -7.93 3.00
C ARG A 507 -21.11 -7.97 2.73
N PHE A 508 -20.73 -8.54 1.61
CA PHE A 508 -19.36 -8.48 1.10
C PHE A 508 -19.36 -8.14 -0.39
N ARG A 509 -18.26 -7.56 -0.90
CA ARG A 509 -18.07 -7.32 -2.33
C ARG A 509 -17.67 -8.62 -3.01
N MET A 510 -18.43 -9.04 -4.00
CA MET A 510 -18.08 -10.15 -4.87
C MET A 510 -17.06 -9.71 -5.91
N ASP A 511 -16.45 -10.70 -6.57
CA ASP A 511 -15.76 -10.46 -7.83
C ASP A 511 -16.71 -9.78 -8.79
N GLY A 512 -16.21 -8.72 -9.41
CA GLY A 512 -17.00 -7.81 -10.21
C GLY A 512 -16.42 -7.62 -11.59
N GLY A 513 -16.92 -6.62 -12.30
CA GLY A 513 -16.56 -6.35 -13.69
C GLY A 513 -15.84 -5.02 -13.84
N ALA A 514 -15.06 -4.89 -14.91
CA ALA A 514 -14.53 -3.61 -15.36
C ALA A 514 -15.01 -3.29 -16.77
N ALA A 515 -15.05 -2.00 -17.09
CA ALA A 515 -15.28 -1.54 -18.44
C ALA A 515 -14.59 -0.22 -18.70
N PHE A 516 -14.49 0.12 -19.97
CA PHE A 516 -14.07 1.41 -20.46
C PHE A 516 -15.25 2.07 -21.16
N SER A 517 -15.58 3.31 -20.79
CA SER A 517 -16.61 4.07 -21.51
C SER A 517 -16.06 4.60 -22.82
N ASP A 518 -16.88 4.56 -23.86
CA ASP A 518 -16.52 5.15 -25.14
C ASP A 518 -16.54 6.70 -25.10
N ALA A 519 -16.28 7.33 -26.25
CA ALA A 519 -16.30 8.78 -26.37
C ALA A 519 -17.68 9.41 -26.10
N ALA A 520 -18.76 8.62 -26.18
CA ALA A 520 -20.12 9.04 -25.89
C ALA A 520 -20.54 8.73 -24.44
N GLY A 521 -19.66 8.15 -23.62
CA GLY A 521 -19.97 7.76 -22.24
C GLY A 521 -20.74 6.44 -22.12
N VAL A 522 -20.78 5.64 -23.20
CA VAL A 522 -21.44 4.32 -23.21
C VAL A 522 -20.46 3.27 -22.70
N ALA A 523 -20.91 2.42 -21.77
CA ALA A 523 -20.11 1.30 -21.26
C ALA A 523 -20.99 0.06 -21.02
N LEU A 524 -20.39 -1.11 -21.24
CA LEU A 524 -20.97 -2.41 -20.90
C LEU A 524 -20.08 -3.07 -19.86
N VAL A 525 -20.59 -3.36 -18.66
CA VAL A 525 -19.84 -4.05 -17.60
C VAL A 525 -20.43 -5.45 -17.41
N LEU A 526 -19.62 -6.49 -17.60
CA LEU A 526 -20.01 -7.86 -17.29
C LEU A 526 -19.83 -8.12 -15.80
N VAL A 527 -20.89 -8.50 -15.08
CA VAL A 527 -20.81 -8.77 -13.64
C VAL A 527 -21.52 -10.08 -13.27
N PRO A 528 -20.93 -10.92 -12.40
CA PRO A 528 -21.64 -12.05 -11.82
C PRO A 528 -22.61 -11.55 -10.74
N LEU A 529 -23.72 -12.25 -10.53
CA LEU A 529 -24.65 -11.99 -9.45
C LEU A 529 -24.61 -13.14 -8.44
N PRO A 530 -24.85 -12.87 -7.14
CA PRO A 530 -25.03 -13.95 -6.18
C PRO A 530 -26.25 -14.79 -6.56
N ASN A 531 -26.22 -16.06 -6.17
CA ASN A 531 -27.40 -16.92 -6.22
C ASN A 531 -28.52 -16.25 -5.43
N GLY A 532 -29.72 -16.18 -6.01
CA GLY A 532 -30.82 -15.44 -5.39
C GLY A 532 -32.14 -15.67 -6.10
N THR A 533 -33.19 -14.97 -5.66
CA THR A 533 -34.52 -15.10 -6.24
C THR A 533 -34.46 -14.87 -7.76
N LEU A 534 -35.11 -15.75 -8.51
CA LEU A 534 -35.24 -15.65 -9.95
C LEU A 534 -35.98 -14.36 -10.28
N GLY A 535 -35.37 -13.49 -11.08
CA GLY A 535 -36.09 -12.37 -11.68
C GLY A 535 -37.03 -12.92 -12.75
N ASP A 536 -38.34 -12.76 -12.57
CA ASP A 536 -39.34 -13.23 -13.55
C ASP A 536 -39.76 -12.15 -14.55
N GLY A 537 -39.18 -10.95 -14.44
CA GLY A 537 -39.50 -9.78 -15.27
C GLY A 537 -40.80 -9.07 -14.87
N SER A 538 -41.55 -9.59 -13.89
CA SER A 538 -42.81 -9.03 -13.38
C SER A 538 -42.71 -8.45 -11.97
N GLU A 539 -41.83 -9.00 -11.11
CA GLU A 539 -41.45 -8.42 -9.81
C GLU A 539 -39.99 -7.92 -9.80
N SER A 540 -39.76 -6.75 -9.21
CA SER A 540 -38.42 -6.15 -9.04
C SER A 540 -37.65 -6.89 -7.95
N VAL A 541 -36.90 -7.93 -8.34
CA VAL A 541 -35.87 -8.52 -7.49
C VAL A 541 -34.64 -7.63 -7.57
N GLN A 542 -34.33 -6.89 -6.50
CA GLN A 542 -33.19 -5.97 -6.50
C GLN A 542 -31.87 -6.68 -6.16
N PHE A 543 -30.80 -6.26 -6.83
CA PHE A 543 -29.42 -6.48 -6.38
C PHE A 543 -28.75 -5.13 -6.14
N SER A 544 -27.71 -5.12 -5.31
CA SER A 544 -26.91 -3.93 -5.02
C SER A 544 -25.46 -4.12 -5.44
N PHE A 545 -24.78 -3.03 -5.78
CA PHE A 545 -23.37 -3.01 -6.11
C PHE A 545 -22.71 -1.68 -5.73
N ASP A 546 -21.40 -1.72 -5.58
CA ASP A 546 -20.55 -0.54 -5.51
C ASP A 546 -19.90 -0.29 -6.88
N MET A 547 -19.56 0.96 -7.20
CA MET A 547 -18.91 1.33 -8.45
C MET A 547 -17.83 2.39 -8.24
N ASP A 548 -16.70 2.25 -8.92
CA ASP A 548 -15.66 3.27 -9.01
C ASP A 548 -15.54 3.75 -10.46
N VAL A 549 -15.40 5.07 -10.65
CA VAL A 549 -15.20 5.71 -11.94
C VAL A 549 -13.89 6.48 -11.90
N LEU A 550 -12.93 6.07 -12.72
CA LEU A 550 -11.57 6.57 -12.75
C LEU A 550 -11.29 7.33 -14.06
N THR A 551 -10.69 8.49 -13.91
CA THR A 551 -10.15 9.34 -14.99
C THR A 551 -8.72 9.76 -14.63
N THR A 552 -7.99 10.43 -15.50
CA THR A 552 -6.70 11.04 -15.12
C THR A 552 -6.86 12.21 -14.15
N SER A 553 -8.06 12.80 -14.05
CA SER A 553 -8.35 13.96 -13.21
C SER A 553 -8.76 13.57 -11.78
N GLY A 554 -9.06 12.28 -11.54
CA GLY A 554 -9.44 11.76 -10.24
C GLY A 554 -10.26 10.48 -10.35
N HIS A 555 -10.78 10.00 -9.22
CA HIS A 555 -11.73 8.89 -9.16
C HIS A 555 -12.91 9.26 -8.28
N ARG A 556 -14.09 8.71 -8.60
CA ARG A 556 -15.31 8.87 -7.82
C ARG A 556 -15.92 7.52 -7.51
N PHE A 557 -16.11 7.28 -6.22
CA PHE A 557 -16.65 6.04 -5.69
C PHE A 557 -18.12 6.20 -5.30
N TYR A 558 -18.96 5.28 -5.79
CA TYR A 558 -20.39 5.18 -5.55
C TYR A 558 -20.69 3.90 -4.76
N THR A 559 -21.47 4.03 -3.69
CA THR A 559 -21.83 2.91 -2.82
C THR A 559 -23.30 2.57 -2.88
N ASP A 560 -23.64 1.28 -2.76
CA ASP A 560 -25.01 0.76 -2.66
C ASP A 560 -25.94 1.20 -3.81
N LEU A 561 -25.43 1.26 -5.04
CA LEU A 561 -26.26 1.40 -6.23
C LEU A 561 -27.14 0.15 -6.38
N ARG A 562 -28.39 0.31 -6.83
CA ARG A 562 -29.36 -0.78 -6.91
C ARG A 562 -29.93 -0.93 -8.31
N GLY A 563 -29.92 -2.17 -8.80
CA GLY A 563 -30.49 -2.54 -10.09
C GLY A 563 -31.55 -3.63 -9.95
N ASN A 564 -32.39 -3.76 -10.98
CA ASN A 564 -33.34 -4.87 -11.08
C ASN A 564 -32.65 -6.07 -11.70
N ARG A 565 -32.74 -7.24 -11.05
CA ARG A 565 -32.21 -8.50 -11.55
C ARG A 565 -32.98 -8.90 -12.83
N PRO A 566 -32.31 -9.03 -13.97
CA PRO A 566 -32.97 -9.44 -15.20
C PRO A 566 -33.25 -10.95 -15.20
N ALA A 567 -34.19 -11.39 -16.04
CA ALA A 567 -34.54 -12.80 -16.15
C ALA A 567 -33.38 -13.64 -16.68
N VAL A 568 -33.26 -14.88 -16.17
CA VAL A 568 -32.31 -15.87 -16.70
C VAL A 568 -32.82 -16.37 -18.04
N ASN A 569 -31.98 -16.32 -19.08
CA ASN A 569 -32.28 -16.91 -20.38
C ASN A 569 -31.33 -18.07 -20.66
N ALA A 570 -31.73 -19.26 -20.20
CA ALA A 570 -31.00 -20.51 -20.37
C ALA A 570 -31.33 -21.24 -21.68
N ALA A 571 -32.28 -20.74 -22.49
CA ALA A 571 -32.73 -21.41 -23.71
C ALA A 571 -31.68 -21.38 -24.83
N SER A 572 -30.73 -20.46 -24.76
CA SER A 572 -29.57 -20.37 -25.65
C SER A 572 -28.32 -20.58 -24.81
N GLY A 573 -27.46 -21.54 -25.14
CA GLY A 573 -26.16 -21.68 -24.49
C GLY A 573 -25.17 -20.59 -24.90
N PRO A 574 -23.98 -20.53 -24.29
CA PRO A 574 -22.90 -19.66 -24.76
C PRO A 574 -22.59 -19.90 -26.24
N VAL A 575 -22.28 -18.83 -26.97
CA VAL A 575 -21.97 -18.88 -28.41
C VAL A 575 -20.49 -19.14 -28.59
N ALA A 576 -20.13 -20.10 -29.44
CA ALA A 576 -18.75 -20.31 -29.85
C ALA A 576 -18.29 -19.22 -30.84
N VAL A 577 -17.01 -18.83 -30.78
CA VAL A 577 -16.42 -17.83 -31.70
C VAL A 577 -16.59 -18.23 -33.17
N THR A 578 -16.48 -19.52 -33.47
CA THR A 578 -16.66 -20.07 -34.83
C THR A 578 -18.11 -20.03 -35.32
N ALA A 579 -19.08 -19.80 -34.42
CA ALA A 579 -20.50 -19.75 -34.73
C ALA A 579 -21.05 -18.31 -34.77
N LEU A 580 -20.19 -17.30 -34.67
CA LEU A 580 -20.60 -15.90 -34.76
C LEU A 580 -21.22 -15.59 -36.12
N GLN A 581 -22.41 -15.00 -36.10
CA GLN A 581 -23.11 -14.54 -37.30
C GLN A 581 -22.59 -13.18 -37.76
N SER A 582 -22.80 -12.82 -39.03
CA SER A 582 -22.34 -11.53 -39.57
C SER A 582 -22.98 -10.30 -38.92
N SER A 583 -24.12 -10.47 -38.26
CA SER A 583 -24.81 -9.43 -37.47
C SER A 583 -24.33 -9.35 -36.02
N GLN A 584 -23.41 -10.24 -35.61
CA GLN A 584 -22.88 -10.32 -34.26
C GLN A 584 -21.45 -9.79 -34.22
N SER A 585 -21.13 -9.10 -33.13
CA SER A 585 -19.79 -8.59 -32.87
C SER A 585 -19.30 -9.06 -31.50
N LEU A 586 -18.00 -9.26 -31.39
CA LEU A 586 -17.34 -9.59 -30.14
C LEU A 586 -16.96 -8.29 -29.44
N PHE A 587 -17.64 -7.93 -28.35
CA PHE A 587 -17.37 -6.72 -27.61
C PHE A 587 -16.49 -7.00 -26.39
N CYS A 588 -15.50 -6.14 -26.15
CA CYS A 588 -14.65 -6.17 -24.97
C CYS A 588 -14.98 -4.98 -24.06
N PRO A 589 -15.67 -5.21 -22.93
CA PRO A 589 -15.92 -4.23 -21.88
C PRO A 589 -14.71 -3.37 -21.54
N GLU A 590 -13.57 -3.99 -21.25
CA GLU A 590 -12.35 -3.36 -20.75
C GLU A 590 -11.66 -2.48 -21.80
N ARG A 591 -12.02 -2.60 -23.08
CA ARG A 591 -11.52 -1.72 -24.15
C ARG A 591 -12.58 -0.76 -24.69
N GLY A 592 -13.85 -0.95 -24.30
CA GLY A 592 -14.96 -0.18 -24.83
C GLY A 592 -15.12 -0.33 -26.35
N THR A 593 -14.67 -1.45 -26.93
CA THR A 593 -14.63 -1.63 -28.39
C THR A 593 -14.96 -3.05 -28.83
N SER A 594 -15.36 -3.17 -30.09
CA SER A 594 -15.55 -4.47 -30.74
C SER A 594 -14.23 -4.99 -31.29
N LEU A 595 -14.00 -6.29 -31.10
CA LEU A 595 -12.86 -7.03 -31.60
C LEU A 595 -13.32 -7.93 -32.76
N ALA A 596 -12.44 -8.14 -33.72
CA ALA A 596 -12.68 -9.09 -34.80
C ALA A 596 -12.09 -10.46 -34.44
N ALA A 597 -12.86 -11.52 -34.66
CA ALA A 597 -12.33 -12.88 -34.61
C ALA A 597 -11.23 -13.05 -35.68
N GLY A 598 -10.17 -13.79 -35.36
CA GLY A 598 -9.02 -14.04 -36.22
C GLY A 598 -8.06 -12.85 -36.41
N ALA A 599 -8.28 -11.73 -35.71
CA ALA A 599 -7.44 -10.53 -35.83
C ALA A 599 -6.29 -10.47 -34.80
N SER A 600 -6.06 -11.54 -34.03
CA SER A 600 -5.05 -11.61 -32.97
C SER A 600 -5.09 -10.43 -31.98
N ALA A 601 -6.31 -9.98 -31.66
CA ALA A 601 -6.54 -8.74 -30.91
C ALA A 601 -7.05 -8.97 -29.48
N ILE A 602 -7.43 -10.21 -29.14
CA ILE A 602 -7.97 -10.54 -27.82
C ILE A 602 -6.81 -10.75 -26.86
N ALA A 603 -6.58 -9.78 -25.98
CA ALA A 603 -5.57 -9.89 -24.95
C ALA A 603 -6.00 -10.85 -23.82
N PRO A 604 -5.02 -11.46 -23.13
CA PRO A 604 -5.18 -12.10 -21.82
C PRO A 604 -6.11 -11.37 -20.85
N GLY A 605 -6.97 -12.13 -20.14
CA GLY A 605 -7.79 -11.61 -19.05
C GLY A 605 -8.89 -10.61 -19.43
N LEU A 606 -9.18 -10.42 -20.73
CA LEU A 606 -10.32 -9.62 -21.19
C LEU A 606 -11.62 -10.41 -21.07
N SER A 607 -12.68 -9.74 -20.61
CA SER A 607 -14.04 -10.24 -20.72
C SER A 607 -14.55 -10.06 -22.14
N LEU A 608 -15.38 -10.99 -22.61
CA LEU A 608 -15.95 -10.95 -23.95
C LEU A 608 -17.45 -11.19 -23.92
N ILE A 609 -18.19 -10.36 -24.66
CA ILE A 609 -19.65 -10.44 -24.79
C ILE A 609 -19.97 -10.44 -26.28
N VAL A 610 -20.90 -11.28 -26.71
CA VAL A 610 -21.44 -11.23 -28.07
C VAL A 610 -22.58 -10.21 -28.10
N VAL A 611 -22.42 -9.15 -28.90
CA VAL A 611 -23.45 -8.13 -29.13
C VAL A 611 -24.11 -8.40 -30.48
N SER A 612 -25.43 -8.61 -30.48
CA SER A 612 -26.19 -8.79 -31.72
C SER A 612 -26.72 -7.45 -32.22
N GLY A 613 -26.21 -6.95 -33.34
CA GLY A 613 -26.57 -5.64 -33.88
C GLY A 613 -25.94 -4.48 -33.09
N ALA A 614 -26.71 -3.41 -32.88
CA ALA A 614 -26.24 -2.24 -32.14
C ALA A 614 -26.34 -2.45 -30.62
N ILE A 615 -25.40 -1.87 -29.85
CA ILE A 615 -25.39 -1.95 -28.38
C ILE A 615 -26.72 -1.45 -27.78
N SER A 616 -27.33 -0.42 -28.37
CA SER A 616 -28.62 0.13 -27.94
C SER A 616 -29.79 -0.86 -28.05
N ALA A 617 -29.64 -1.97 -28.79
CA ALA A 617 -30.64 -3.02 -28.87
C ALA A 617 -30.67 -3.93 -27.63
N ASN A 618 -29.68 -3.83 -26.74
CA ASN A 618 -29.56 -4.63 -25.50
C ASN A 618 -29.61 -6.15 -25.72
N ASP A 619 -29.14 -6.63 -26.88
CA ASP A 619 -29.06 -8.05 -27.20
C ASP A 619 -27.64 -8.57 -26.95
N PHE A 620 -27.47 -9.21 -25.79
CA PHE A 620 -26.18 -9.72 -25.31
C PHE A 620 -26.22 -11.23 -25.09
N THR A 621 -25.17 -11.91 -25.54
CA THR A 621 -25.00 -13.36 -25.35
C THR A 621 -23.61 -13.67 -24.81
N ALA A 622 -23.52 -14.63 -23.90
CA ALA A 622 -22.26 -15.12 -23.37
C ALA A 622 -21.44 -15.77 -24.49
N LEU A 623 -20.13 -15.52 -24.50
CA LEU A 623 -19.20 -16.25 -25.35
C LEU A 623 -18.72 -17.50 -24.63
N ASP A 624 -18.65 -18.62 -25.35
CA ASP A 624 -17.86 -19.76 -24.90
C ASP A 624 -16.36 -19.44 -25.03
N MET A 625 -15.75 -19.04 -23.91
CA MET A 625 -14.32 -18.71 -23.86
C MET A 625 -13.40 -19.90 -24.21
N THR A 626 -13.89 -21.14 -24.18
CA THR A 626 -13.11 -22.33 -24.59
C THR A 626 -13.01 -22.48 -26.11
N SER A 627 -13.88 -21.80 -26.86
CA SER A 627 -13.90 -21.82 -28.33
C SER A 627 -12.89 -20.86 -28.99
N LEU A 628 -12.19 -20.03 -28.21
CA LEU A 628 -11.15 -19.12 -28.69
C LEU A 628 -9.96 -19.90 -29.28
N ARG A 629 -9.55 -19.54 -30.51
CA ARG A 629 -8.40 -20.12 -31.22
C ARG A 629 -7.16 -19.25 -31.01
N ALA A 630 -5.97 -19.82 -31.25
CA ALA A 630 -4.71 -19.08 -31.13
C ALA A 630 -4.66 -17.81 -32.01
N GLU A 631 -5.23 -17.87 -33.22
CA GLU A 631 -5.33 -16.74 -34.16
C GLU A 631 -6.25 -15.61 -33.69
N ASP A 632 -7.20 -15.88 -32.80
CA ASP A 632 -8.06 -14.86 -32.20
C ASP A 632 -7.30 -14.07 -31.11
N MET A 633 -6.30 -14.70 -30.48
CA MET A 633 -5.57 -14.19 -29.32
C MET A 633 -4.36 -13.33 -29.70
N ALA A 634 -4.13 -12.27 -28.92
CA ALA A 634 -2.88 -11.51 -28.91
C ALA A 634 -1.74 -12.34 -28.28
N ALA A 635 -0.64 -11.69 -27.86
CA ALA A 635 0.52 -12.35 -27.24
C ALA A 635 0.15 -13.05 -25.92
N SER A 636 -0.37 -14.26 -26.02
CA SER A 636 -0.82 -15.10 -24.92
C SER A 636 -0.11 -16.45 -24.97
N LEU A 637 -0.12 -17.16 -23.85
CA LEU A 637 0.54 -18.45 -23.72
C LEU A 637 0.11 -19.45 -24.81
N ILE A 638 -1.19 -19.51 -25.15
CA ILE A 638 -1.71 -20.43 -26.18
C ILE A 638 -1.17 -20.17 -27.60
N ASN A 639 -0.78 -18.92 -27.91
CA ASN A 639 -0.28 -18.54 -29.23
C ASN A 639 1.26 -18.45 -29.26
N ARG A 640 1.90 -18.32 -28.10
CA ARG A 640 3.36 -18.12 -28.02
C ARG A 640 4.15 -19.37 -27.68
N ALA A 641 3.61 -20.27 -26.85
CA ALA A 641 4.30 -21.51 -26.51
C ALA A 641 4.21 -22.52 -27.66
N ASP A 642 5.33 -23.10 -28.04
CA ASP A 642 5.41 -24.11 -29.09
C ASP A 642 5.64 -25.53 -28.53
N GLY A 643 5.84 -26.52 -29.41
CA GLY A 643 6.05 -27.91 -29.02
C GLY A 643 7.40 -28.22 -28.39
N ASP A 644 8.40 -27.34 -28.53
CA ASP A 644 9.73 -27.48 -27.93
C ASP A 644 9.81 -26.84 -26.54
N ASP A 645 8.79 -26.09 -26.13
CA ASP A 645 8.67 -25.48 -24.81
C ASP A 645 8.15 -26.44 -23.73
N ARG A 646 8.49 -26.12 -22.48
CA ARG A 646 8.09 -26.89 -21.29
C ARG A 646 7.39 -26.00 -20.28
N ILE A 647 6.15 -26.34 -19.95
CA ILE A 647 5.32 -25.61 -18.97
C ILE A 647 5.13 -26.51 -17.74
N ILE A 648 5.54 -25.99 -16.58
CA ILE A 648 5.51 -26.72 -15.31
C ILE A 648 4.55 -25.99 -14.36
N THR A 649 3.45 -26.64 -14.00
CA THR A 649 2.54 -26.17 -12.95
C THR A 649 2.74 -26.97 -11.66
N ARG A 650 2.68 -26.30 -10.51
CA ARG A 650 2.89 -26.92 -9.19
C ARG A 650 1.89 -26.38 -8.18
N ASP A 651 1.65 -27.13 -7.10
CA ASP A 651 0.83 -26.66 -6.00
C ASP A 651 1.38 -25.32 -5.46
N PRO A 652 0.52 -24.30 -5.27
CA PRO A 652 0.95 -23.01 -4.72
C PRO A 652 1.59 -23.18 -3.35
N ALA A 653 2.61 -22.37 -3.04
CA ALA A 653 3.25 -22.36 -1.72
C ALA A 653 2.28 -21.91 -0.60
N PHE A 654 1.14 -21.31 -0.97
CA PHE A 654 0.10 -20.82 -0.07
C PHE A 654 -1.22 -21.57 -0.34
N VAL A 655 -1.85 -22.06 0.73
CA VAL A 655 -2.99 -23.02 0.68
C VAL A 655 -4.33 -22.37 0.26
N GLN A 656 -4.34 -21.08 -0.07
CA GLN A 656 -5.56 -20.29 -0.35
C GLN A 656 -5.73 -19.91 -1.83
N THR A 657 -4.89 -20.44 -2.72
CA THR A 657 -4.87 -20.06 -4.14
C THR A 657 -5.56 -21.13 -4.99
N THR A 658 -6.38 -20.70 -5.97
CA THR A 658 -7.27 -21.57 -6.76
C THR A 658 -6.51 -22.22 -7.92
N ALA A 659 -6.56 -23.54 -8.06
CA ALA A 659 -5.86 -24.25 -9.14
C ALA A 659 -6.13 -23.68 -10.55
N GLY A 660 -5.06 -23.47 -11.33
CA GLY A 660 -5.14 -23.00 -12.72
C GLY A 660 -5.84 -23.97 -13.69
N ASN A 661 -6.23 -23.49 -14.87
CA ASN A 661 -7.07 -24.24 -15.84
C ASN A 661 -6.30 -25.04 -16.92
N LEU A 662 -4.98 -25.21 -16.77
CA LEU A 662 -4.17 -25.97 -17.72
C LEU A 662 -4.41 -27.48 -17.57
N ALA A 663 -4.93 -28.12 -18.63
CA ALA A 663 -5.06 -29.57 -18.68
C ALA A 663 -3.68 -30.25 -18.58
N GLY A 664 -3.59 -31.31 -17.75
CA GLY A 664 -2.36 -32.04 -17.44
C GLY A 664 -1.82 -32.98 -18.54
N ALA A 665 -2.37 -32.92 -19.76
CA ALA A 665 -1.94 -33.76 -20.88
C ALA A 665 -1.35 -32.90 -22.01
N GLN A 666 -0.30 -33.41 -22.66
CA GLN A 666 0.28 -32.82 -23.86
C GLN A 666 -0.73 -32.87 -25.00
N VAL A 667 -0.98 -31.73 -25.65
CA VAL A 667 -1.75 -31.66 -26.90
C VAL A 667 -0.79 -31.93 -28.06
N THR A 668 -1.21 -32.65 -29.09
CA THR A 668 -0.39 -32.90 -30.29
C THR A 668 0.13 -31.57 -30.86
N ASN A 669 1.44 -31.42 -31.01
CA ASN A 669 2.16 -30.19 -31.42
C ASN A 669 2.16 -29.03 -30.41
N GLY A 670 1.73 -29.24 -29.16
CA GLY A 670 1.82 -28.27 -28.07
C GLY A 670 2.94 -28.56 -27.06
N PRO A 671 3.23 -27.61 -26.14
CA PRO A 671 4.33 -27.72 -25.19
C PRO A 671 4.20 -28.93 -24.27
N GLU A 672 5.33 -29.43 -23.77
CA GLU A 672 5.36 -30.43 -22.70
C GLU A 672 4.76 -29.81 -21.44
N ARG A 673 3.72 -30.45 -20.87
CA ARG A 673 3.06 -30.01 -19.64
C ARG A 673 3.36 -30.98 -18.51
N VAL A 674 3.99 -30.50 -17.45
CA VAL A 674 4.37 -31.32 -16.29
C VAL A 674 3.72 -30.77 -15.03
N HIS A 675 2.90 -31.60 -14.38
CA HIS A 675 2.35 -31.29 -13.07
C HIS A 675 3.14 -32.08 -12.00
N ASN A 676 3.91 -31.38 -11.18
CA ASN A 676 4.72 -31.99 -10.11
C ASN A 676 4.17 -31.62 -8.73
N SER A 677 3.67 -32.61 -8.00
CA SER A 677 3.28 -32.46 -6.60
C SER A 677 4.49 -32.58 -5.65
N GLY A 678 4.53 -31.79 -4.58
CA GLY A 678 5.38 -32.08 -3.41
C GLY A 678 6.69 -31.29 -3.19
N PHE A 679 7.02 -30.24 -3.95
CA PHE A 679 8.27 -29.48 -3.77
C PHE A 679 8.34 -28.67 -2.45
N HIS A 680 7.19 -28.29 -1.87
CA HIS A 680 7.13 -27.47 -0.64
C HIS A 680 6.86 -28.27 0.66
N LYS A 681 6.88 -29.61 0.63
CA LYS A 681 6.67 -30.42 1.85
C LYS A 681 7.83 -30.34 2.86
N GLY A 682 8.87 -29.55 2.60
CA GLY A 682 10.07 -29.44 3.43
C GLY A 682 10.12 -28.27 4.41
N ALA A 683 9.13 -27.38 4.44
CA ALA A 683 9.09 -26.27 5.39
C ALA A 683 7.65 -25.99 5.84
N GLN A 684 7.16 -26.79 6.79
CA GLN A 684 6.08 -26.40 7.70
C GLN A 684 6.66 -26.21 9.09
#